data_AF-A0A3P8K213-F1
#
_entry.id   AF-A0A3P8K213-F1
#
_cell.length_a   1.000
_cell.length_b   1.000
_cell.length_c   1.000
_cell.angle_alpha   90.00
_cell.angle_beta   90.00
_cell.angle_gamma   90.00
#
_symmetry.space_group_name_H-M   'P 1'
#
loop_
_entity.id
_entity.type
_entity.pdbx_description
1 polymer ?
#
loop_
_entity_poly.entity_id
_entity_poly.type
_entity_poly.pdbx_seq_one_letter_code
_entity_poly.pdbx_strand_id
1 'polypeptide(L)'
;MIAEVILYSEGFESSKNLALKMTQMYKLCSEQLSQQDHYDFGMRALKSVLVMAGSLKRQNPDKPEDVVLIRALRDSNLPKFLKQDAVLFTAILQDLFPGVTLPEHDYGRFLAEIQSVLQSMGLQVVPAQVTKVIQFFETLLVRHGVMLVGPTGGGKTTVYRVLIKVLTNLHDAGLSSEVPEYQPVKTYVLNPKAITMGELYGEVNKLTLEWHDGLLASIVRRTCVLILNVLCSLASTQDLTEDHQWVICDGPVDALWIENMNTVLDDNKMLCLANSERIKLTNYVHMLFEVQDLAVASPATVSRCGMVYVDPEELGWMPYVQTWMSTIEGKLTPAVRDYLLNLFNHYVDPCLNFVMHECTPIIPQDLAQTLAGTPIEVEQPRFEELDNLVAEIRLKQLLWDSLEEWDALNQEWMTADFLKIDPEELSNITNKYTKSVTQLEKGLPPNNVVPLLKEKVDGMREKVRNMPAIMDLRNPTLKPRHWQQLEALIGFNLAEMEEPLSLGLLTSLNAFDHSAAIQEVSSQASSEASLELLLKKVEDAWKSTEFTVIPYKDSKDVFIVGGTDEIQQLWDDSNINIATIASSRHVGPIKSRVEEWQILLDLFGKTLDEWLQCQRSWLYLESIFSAPDIQRQLPSEAKSFMAVDKSYKDVMRKVQKVPLAMHEPVYTNDILAMLSPEGERVALGKRPSAIDHEENYDLVEQAQIQHSRGESTLPDDASQSPTPLVYFKLYALFSLTFKGLKARGNVEDWLGKVEEAMFTNLRKLMKVAIHSFESSERDEWLRSHANQIILTVEQLMWSRDITLILEDPFPEDRLEGLEEYEKKCFQELNKLATMVRGELPKLLRALLCALITIDVHARDMVTELVASKVDSLTNFDWQRQLRYYWDEDVDTCVVRMANACYTYGYEYLGASPRLVITPLTDRCPVDASPQISLFAVTLFLQLYNDVIFGQLLFLLNFLIFRFLSSSRNSVMTETNTCYLCLMGALQLDLGGAPAGPAGTGKTETTKDLSKSVAKQCVVFNCSDGLDYKMMGRFFSGLAQSGAWCCFDEFNRIDIEVLSVIAQQLITIRNAKAAKVSSVTSIPVANLFSVEIFNIQHEHSNFCGVLCAL
;
A
#
# COMPACT_ATOMS: atom_id res chain seq x y z
N MET A 1 -18.99 -20.35 -19.76
CA MET A 1 -19.50 -20.45 -18.38
C MET A 1 -19.27 -19.18 -17.55
N ILE A 2 -18.03 -18.76 -17.24
CA ILE A 2 -17.83 -17.53 -16.41
C ILE A 2 -18.49 -16.30 -17.04
N ALA A 3 -18.28 -16.07 -18.34
CA ALA A 3 -18.92 -14.96 -19.05
C ALA A 3 -20.46 -15.03 -19.03
N GLU A 4 -21.02 -16.24 -19.08
CA GLU A 4 -22.46 -16.49 -19.05
C GLU A 4 -23.06 -16.18 -17.67
N VAL A 5 -22.41 -16.63 -16.58
CA VAL A 5 -22.83 -16.29 -15.22
C VAL A 5 -22.82 -14.77 -15.02
N ILE A 6 -21.77 -14.09 -15.49
CA ILE A 6 -21.67 -12.63 -15.37
C ILE A 6 -22.80 -11.96 -16.17
N LEU A 7 -23.07 -12.38 -17.41
CA LEU A 7 -24.17 -11.82 -18.22
C LEU A 7 -25.53 -11.99 -17.53
N TYR A 8 -25.83 -13.18 -16.97
CA TYR A 8 -27.06 -13.37 -16.19
C TYR A 8 -27.10 -12.46 -14.96
N SER A 9 -25.98 -12.32 -14.24
CA SER A 9 -25.85 -11.43 -13.08
C SER A 9 -25.93 -9.94 -13.43
N GLU A 10 -25.85 -9.61 -14.72
CA GLU A 10 -26.03 -8.27 -15.27
C GLU A 10 -27.42 -8.07 -15.91
N GLY A 11 -28.25 -9.12 -15.94
CA GLY A 11 -29.64 -9.07 -16.38
C GLY A 11 -29.89 -9.42 -17.85
N PHE A 12 -28.97 -10.17 -18.49
CA PHE A 12 -29.14 -10.68 -19.85
C PHE A 12 -29.90 -12.02 -19.86
N GLU A 13 -30.86 -12.17 -20.77
CA GLU A 13 -31.64 -13.40 -20.98
C GLU A 13 -30.92 -14.36 -21.93
N SER A 14 -30.31 -13.87 -23.01
CA SER A 14 -29.62 -14.69 -24.02
C SER A 14 -28.13 -14.96 -23.67
N SER A 15 -27.84 -15.07 -22.38
CA SER A 15 -26.47 -15.09 -21.82
C SER A 15 -25.59 -16.20 -22.39
N LYS A 16 -26.11 -17.42 -22.62
CA LYS A 16 -25.33 -18.56 -23.12
C LYS A 16 -24.75 -18.33 -24.53
N ASN A 17 -25.59 -17.89 -25.47
CA ASN A 17 -25.19 -17.64 -26.85
C ASN A 17 -24.25 -16.44 -26.95
N LEU A 18 -24.56 -15.37 -26.22
CA LEU A 18 -23.75 -14.14 -26.20
C LEU A 18 -22.37 -14.37 -25.57
N ALA A 19 -22.29 -15.14 -24.48
CA ALA A 19 -21.02 -15.52 -23.86
C ALA A 19 -20.13 -16.35 -24.80
N LEU A 20 -20.72 -17.27 -25.56
CA LEU A 20 -19.99 -18.10 -26.53
C LEU A 20 -19.40 -17.24 -27.66
N LYS A 21 -20.21 -16.37 -28.26
CA LYS A 21 -19.75 -15.42 -29.30
C LYS A 21 -18.66 -14.48 -28.78
N MET A 22 -18.82 -13.96 -27.57
CA MET A 22 -17.84 -13.07 -26.95
C MET A 22 -16.50 -13.79 -26.69
N THR A 23 -16.54 -15.00 -26.15
CA THR A 23 -15.32 -15.79 -25.87
C THR A 23 -14.61 -16.16 -27.19
N GLN A 24 -15.37 -16.51 -28.23
CA GLN A 24 -14.83 -16.74 -29.57
C GLN A 24 -14.19 -15.49 -30.16
N MET A 25 -14.82 -14.32 -29.99
CA MET A 25 -14.26 -13.04 -30.45
C MET A 25 -12.90 -12.76 -29.82
N TYR A 26 -12.78 -12.87 -28.49
CA TYR A 26 -11.51 -12.65 -27.80
C TYR A 26 -10.43 -13.67 -28.23
N LYS A 27 -10.82 -14.93 -28.44
CA LYS A 27 -9.93 -15.95 -28.98
C LYS A 27 -9.43 -15.60 -30.38
N LEU A 28 -10.33 -15.24 -31.30
CA LEU A 28 -9.96 -14.82 -32.65
C LEU A 28 -9.09 -13.56 -32.63
N CYS A 29 -9.38 -12.60 -31.76
CA CYS A 29 -8.56 -11.40 -31.59
C CYS A 29 -7.13 -11.76 -31.15
N SER A 30 -6.98 -12.68 -30.20
CA SER A 30 -5.65 -13.13 -29.74
C SER A 30 -4.86 -13.91 -30.79
N GLU A 31 -5.54 -14.55 -31.74
CA GLU A 31 -4.92 -15.37 -32.80
C GLU A 31 -4.65 -14.58 -34.09
N GLN A 32 -5.49 -13.58 -34.41
CA GLN A 32 -5.46 -12.89 -35.72
C GLN A 32 -4.93 -11.45 -35.66
N LEU A 33 -5.03 -10.75 -34.53
CA LEU A 33 -4.49 -9.40 -34.39
C LEU A 33 -2.97 -9.44 -34.16
N SER A 34 -2.31 -8.30 -34.41
CA SER A 34 -0.88 -8.18 -34.11
C SER A 34 -0.59 -8.38 -32.61
N GLN A 35 0.57 -8.93 -32.28
CA GLN A 35 1.00 -9.09 -30.89
C GLN A 35 1.55 -7.75 -30.39
N GLN A 36 0.86 -7.14 -29.42
CA GLN A 36 1.22 -5.86 -28.81
C GLN A 36 1.21 -5.97 -27.28
N ASP A 37 2.17 -5.32 -26.61
CA ASP A 37 2.29 -5.38 -25.14
C ASP A 37 1.08 -4.79 -24.39
N HIS A 38 0.34 -3.91 -25.04
CA HIS A 38 -0.85 -3.24 -24.50
C HIS A 38 -2.17 -3.99 -24.81
N TYR A 39 -2.11 -5.13 -25.52
CA TYR A 39 -3.30 -5.95 -25.78
C TYR A 39 -3.54 -6.93 -24.63
N ASP A 40 -4.69 -6.76 -23.94
CA ASP A 40 -5.15 -7.68 -22.90
C ASP A 40 -6.44 -8.39 -23.34
N PHE A 41 -6.30 -9.68 -23.66
CA PHE A 41 -7.41 -10.59 -23.97
C PHE A 41 -7.71 -11.57 -22.82
N GLY A 42 -7.21 -11.29 -21.61
CA GLY A 42 -7.41 -12.11 -20.43
C GLY A 42 -8.80 -11.97 -19.79
N MET A 43 -9.06 -12.81 -18.78
CA MET A 43 -10.35 -12.87 -18.07
C MET A 43 -10.73 -11.57 -17.35
N ARG A 44 -9.76 -10.75 -16.95
CA ARG A 44 -10.02 -9.45 -16.29
C ARG A 44 -10.57 -8.41 -17.26
N ALA A 45 -9.98 -8.32 -18.45
CA ALA A 45 -10.51 -7.51 -19.55
C ALA A 45 -11.93 -7.98 -19.91
N LEU A 46 -12.12 -9.29 -20.07
CA LEU A 46 -13.42 -9.89 -20.37
C LEU A 46 -14.49 -9.52 -19.32
N LYS A 47 -14.17 -9.67 -18.02
CA LYS A 47 -15.07 -9.29 -16.92
C LYS A 47 -15.44 -7.81 -16.96
N SER A 48 -14.47 -6.93 -17.23
CA SER A 48 -14.70 -5.49 -17.30
C SER A 48 -15.70 -5.12 -18.41
N VAL A 49 -15.58 -5.76 -19.58
CA VAL A 49 -16.52 -5.54 -20.69
C VAL A 49 -17.92 -6.05 -20.35
N LEU A 50 -18.02 -7.19 -19.67
CA LEU A 50 -19.31 -7.75 -19.29
C LEU A 50 -20.07 -6.88 -18.27
N VAL A 51 -19.36 -6.34 -17.28
CA VAL A 51 -19.94 -5.38 -16.32
C VAL A 51 -20.37 -4.09 -17.02
N MET A 52 -19.56 -3.59 -17.97
CA MET A 52 -19.93 -2.44 -18.81
C MET A 52 -21.20 -2.72 -19.62
N ALA A 53 -21.31 -3.90 -20.25
CA ALA A 53 -22.48 -4.31 -21.01
C ALA A 53 -23.74 -4.35 -20.11
N GLY A 54 -23.62 -4.81 -18.87
CA GLY A 54 -24.68 -4.76 -17.86
C GLY A 54 -25.16 -3.35 -17.52
N SER A 55 -24.21 -2.43 -17.29
CA SER A 55 -24.54 -1.02 -17.06
C SER A 55 -25.29 -0.41 -18.25
N LEU A 56 -24.78 -0.63 -19.47
CA LEU A 56 -25.41 -0.14 -20.69
C LEU A 56 -26.80 -0.74 -20.92
N LYS A 57 -27.02 -2.02 -20.57
CA LYS A 57 -28.31 -2.70 -20.68
C LYS A 57 -29.34 -2.13 -19.70
N ARG A 58 -28.93 -1.80 -18.48
CA ARG A 58 -29.81 -1.12 -17.50
C ARG A 58 -30.20 0.28 -17.92
N GLN A 59 -29.26 1.03 -18.50
CA GLN A 59 -29.53 2.37 -19.05
C GLN A 59 -30.41 2.33 -20.31
N ASN A 60 -30.38 1.24 -21.07
CA ASN A 60 -31.13 1.08 -22.31
C ASN A 60 -31.91 -0.26 -22.33
N PRO A 61 -32.98 -0.42 -21.52
CA PRO A 61 -33.69 -1.69 -21.38
C PRO A 61 -34.26 -2.22 -22.70
N ASP A 62 -34.76 -1.32 -23.55
CA ASP A 62 -35.46 -1.64 -24.81
C ASP A 62 -34.53 -2.07 -25.95
N LYS A 63 -33.22 -1.79 -25.83
CA LYS A 63 -32.26 -2.18 -26.88
C LYS A 63 -31.99 -3.68 -26.84
N PRO A 64 -31.92 -4.35 -28.00
CA PRO A 64 -31.62 -5.77 -28.04
C PRO A 64 -30.22 -6.06 -27.47
N GLU A 65 -30.10 -7.20 -26.81
CA GLU A 65 -28.94 -7.55 -25.96
C GLU A 65 -27.63 -7.67 -26.74
N ASP A 66 -27.71 -8.16 -27.97
CA ASP A 66 -26.59 -8.25 -28.90
C ASP A 66 -26.03 -6.87 -29.25
N VAL A 67 -26.86 -5.88 -29.56
CA VAL A 67 -26.44 -4.50 -29.84
C VAL A 67 -25.73 -3.89 -28.63
N VAL A 68 -26.26 -4.10 -27.43
CA VAL A 68 -25.67 -3.59 -26.18
C VAL A 68 -24.30 -4.23 -25.94
N LEU A 69 -24.17 -5.55 -26.15
CA LEU A 69 -22.91 -6.25 -25.97
C LEU A 69 -21.86 -5.84 -27.02
N ILE A 70 -22.25 -5.74 -28.29
CA ILE A 70 -21.34 -5.30 -29.37
C ILE A 70 -20.84 -3.88 -29.08
N ARG A 71 -21.71 -3.01 -28.59
CA ARG A 71 -21.33 -1.66 -28.17
C ARG A 71 -20.27 -1.70 -27.05
N ALA A 72 -20.52 -2.46 -25.98
CA ALA A 72 -19.54 -2.60 -24.89
C ALA A 72 -18.20 -3.16 -25.39
N LEU A 73 -18.23 -4.14 -26.28
CA LEU A 73 -17.04 -4.74 -26.88
C LEU A 73 -16.25 -3.73 -27.72
N ARG A 74 -16.94 -2.90 -28.50
CA ARG A 74 -16.32 -1.86 -29.32
C ARG A 74 -15.72 -0.77 -28.44
N ASP A 75 -16.52 -0.19 -27.56
CA ASP A 75 -16.14 0.97 -26.75
C ASP A 75 -14.98 0.60 -25.80
N SER A 76 -14.88 -0.66 -25.35
CA SER A 76 -13.77 -1.11 -24.50
C SER A 76 -12.48 -1.52 -25.23
N ASN A 77 -12.51 -1.89 -26.51
CA ASN A 77 -11.34 -2.48 -27.19
C ASN A 77 -10.82 -1.62 -28.34
N LEU A 78 -11.69 -0.92 -29.06
CA LEU A 78 -11.31 -0.11 -30.21
C LEU A 78 -10.32 1.03 -29.86
N PRO A 79 -10.37 1.67 -28.67
CA PRO A 79 -9.35 2.65 -28.27
C PRO A 79 -7.93 2.07 -28.13
N LYS A 80 -7.80 0.75 -27.98
CA LYS A 80 -6.53 0.06 -27.75
C LYS A 80 -5.82 -0.32 -29.04
N PHE A 81 -6.57 -0.55 -30.12
CA PHE A 81 -6.03 -1.19 -31.32
C PHE A 81 -5.27 -0.22 -32.22
N LEU A 82 -4.24 -0.76 -32.87
CA LEU A 82 -3.61 -0.14 -34.03
C LEU A 82 -4.64 0.03 -35.16
N LYS A 83 -4.41 1.00 -36.05
CA LYS A 83 -5.31 1.28 -37.17
C LYS A 83 -5.61 0.05 -38.03
N GLN A 84 -4.60 -0.76 -38.33
CA GLN A 84 -4.74 -1.98 -39.15
C GLN A 84 -5.55 -3.06 -38.41
N ASP A 85 -5.30 -3.22 -37.11
CA ASP A 85 -5.98 -4.18 -36.23
C ASP A 85 -7.44 -3.77 -35.96
N ALA A 86 -7.74 -2.47 -35.88
CA ALA A 86 -9.10 -1.97 -35.72
C ALA A 86 -10.00 -2.36 -36.91
N VAL A 87 -9.45 -2.40 -38.13
CA VAL A 87 -10.16 -2.88 -39.32
C VAL A 87 -10.43 -4.38 -39.22
N LEU A 88 -9.41 -5.17 -38.85
CA LEU A 88 -9.56 -6.62 -38.65
C LEU A 88 -10.58 -6.96 -37.55
N PHE A 89 -10.51 -6.25 -36.42
CA PHE A 89 -11.45 -6.39 -35.32
C PHE A 89 -12.90 -6.10 -35.75
N THR A 90 -13.10 -5.05 -36.54
CA THR A 90 -14.43 -4.70 -37.06
C THR A 90 -14.95 -5.80 -38.00
N ALA A 91 -14.09 -6.42 -38.81
CA ALA A 91 -14.45 -7.58 -39.63
C ALA A 91 -14.83 -8.79 -38.77
N ILE A 92 -14.04 -9.13 -37.74
CA ILE A 92 -14.34 -10.22 -36.79
C ILE A 92 -15.69 -9.99 -36.10
N LEU A 93 -15.98 -8.75 -35.70
CA LEU A 93 -17.28 -8.39 -35.10
C LEU A 93 -18.44 -8.60 -36.07
N GLN A 94 -18.30 -8.20 -37.34
CA GLN A 94 -19.33 -8.37 -38.36
C GLN A 94 -19.59 -9.84 -38.69
N ASP A 95 -18.55 -10.68 -38.69
CA ASP A 95 -18.67 -12.13 -38.92
C ASP A 95 -19.41 -12.84 -37.77
N LEU A 96 -19.14 -12.46 -36.53
CA LEU A 96 -19.79 -13.06 -35.34
C LEU A 96 -21.22 -12.54 -35.09
N PHE A 97 -21.50 -11.30 -35.50
CA PHE A 97 -22.79 -10.61 -35.34
C PHE A 97 -23.32 -10.07 -36.68
N PRO A 98 -23.70 -10.96 -37.62
CA PRO A 98 -24.18 -10.53 -38.93
C PRO A 98 -25.52 -9.80 -38.84
N GLY A 99 -25.66 -8.70 -39.59
CA GLY A 99 -26.92 -7.95 -39.73
C GLY A 99 -27.18 -6.90 -38.64
N VAL A 100 -26.26 -6.69 -37.70
CA VAL A 100 -26.40 -5.66 -36.65
C VAL A 100 -25.72 -4.37 -37.10
N THR A 101 -26.51 -3.30 -37.30
CA THR A 101 -25.99 -1.96 -37.56
C THR A 101 -25.87 -1.19 -36.25
N LEU A 102 -24.68 -0.70 -35.97
CA LEU A 102 -24.41 0.05 -34.74
C LEU A 102 -24.86 1.50 -34.91
N PRO A 103 -25.65 2.06 -33.99
CA PRO A 103 -25.91 3.49 -33.99
C PRO A 103 -24.62 4.24 -33.63
N GLU A 104 -24.24 5.22 -34.45
CA GLU A 104 -23.22 6.20 -34.06
C GLU A 104 -23.76 7.09 -32.94
N HIS A 105 -22.92 7.40 -31.94
CA HIS A 105 -23.28 8.35 -30.88
C HIS A 105 -23.12 9.76 -31.43
N ASP A 106 -24.19 10.56 -31.40
CA ASP A 106 -24.12 11.95 -31.82
C ASP A 106 -23.55 12.79 -30.67
N TYR A 107 -22.25 13.05 -30.71
CA TYR A 107 -21.55 13.89 -29.74
C TYR A 107 -21.82 15.39 -29.97
N GLY A 108 -22.56 15.78 -31.02
CA GLY A 108 -23.00 17.13 -31.37
C GLY A 108 -22.20 18.28 -30.74
N ARG A 109 -22.67 18.76 -29.57
CA ARG A 109 -22.09 19.91 -28.86
C ARG A 109 -20.69 19.65 -28.28
N PHE A 110 -20.42 18.44 -27.79
CA PHE A 110 -19.10 18.04 -27.29
C PHE A 110 -18.07 18.02 -28.42
N LEU A 111 -18.44 17.47 -29.59
CA LEU A 111 -17.58 17.45 -30.77
C LEU A 111 -17.29 18.86 -31.30
N ALA A 112 -18.31 19.73 -31.35
CA ALA A 112 -18.14 21.11 -31.76
C ALA A 112 -17.18 21.88 -30.82
N GLU A 113 -17.26 21.64 -29.51
CA GLU A 113 -16.38 22.28 -28.53
C GLU A 113 -14.92 21.80 -28.66
N ILE A 114 -14.69 20.51 -28.91
CA ILE A 114 -13.32 20.00 -29.17
C ILE A 114 -12.69 20.73 -30.37
N GLN A 115 -13.44 20.89 -31.46
CA GLN A 115 -12.95 21.59 -32.65
C GLN A 115 -12.67 23.07 -32.37
N SER A 116 -13.55 23.73 -31.62
CA SER A 116 -13.37 25.13 -31.18
C SER A 116 -12.11 25.30 -30.32
N VAL A 117 -11.89 24.42 -29.35
CA VAL A 117 -10.72 24.46 -28.46
C VAL A 117 -9.43 24.23 -29.25
N LEU A 118 -9.38 23.25 -30.15
CA LEU A 118 -8.21 23.01 -31.01
C LEU A 118 -7.84 24.27 -31.82
N GLN A 119 -8.82 24.94 -32.41
CA GLN A 119 -8.60 26.19 -33.14
C GLN A 119 -8.13 27.32 -32.21
N SER A 120 -8.71 27.44 -31.01
CA SER A 120 -8.31 28.46 -30.02
C SER A 120 -6.86 28.29 -29.54
N MET A 121 -6.36 27.06 -29.52
CA MET A 121 -4.97 26.72 -29.19
C MET A 121 -4.02 26.90 -30.40
N GLY A 122 -4.54 27.31 -31.55
CA GLY A 122 -3.77 27.47 -32.79
C GLY A 122 -3.39 26.15 -33.47
N LEU A 123 -4.08 25.05 -33.16
CA LEU A 123 -3.81 23.71 -33.70
C LEU A 123 -4.71 23.40 -34.90
N GLN A 124 -4.25 22.53 -35.80
CA GLN A 124 -5.08 22.01 -36.88
C GLN A 124 -6.08 20.98 -36.37
N VAL A 125 -7.31 21.04 -36.90
CA VAL A 125 -8.36 20.06 -36.59
C VAL A 125 -8.12 18.79 -37.40
N VAL A 126 -7.50 17.79 -36.77
CA VAL A 126 -7.28 16.47 -37.37
C VAL A 126 -8.36 15.50 -36.84
N PRO A 127 -9.18 14.89 -37.71
CA PRO A 127 -10.27 14.01 -37.28
C PRO A 127 -9.83 12.86 -36.37
N ALA A 128 -8.67 12.25 -36.65
CA ALA A 128 -8.13 11.18 -35.82
C ALA A 128 -7.87 11.63 -34.37
N GLN A 129 -7.28 12.82 -34.18
CA GLN A 129 -7.06 13.39 -32.86
C GLN A 129 -8.35 13.71 -32.12
N VAL A 130 -9.37 14.21 -32.83
CA VAL A 130 -10.71 14.45 -32.25
C VAL A 130 -11.30 13.14 -31.71
N THR A 131 -11.21 12.05 -32.49
CA THR A 131 -11.64 10.72 -32.04
C THR A 131 -10.87 10.26 -30.80
N LYS A 132 -9.55 10.49 -30.72
CA LYS A 132 -8.74 10.13 -29.54
C LYS A 132 -9.12 10.93 -28.29
N VAL A 133 -9.50 12.20 -28.43
CA VAL A 133 -10.03 13.01 -27.31
C VAL A 133 -11.35 12.44 -26.79
N ILE A 134 -12.25 12.03 -27.69
CA ILE A 134 -13.53 11.40 -27.31
C ILE A 134 -13.28 10.06 -26.62
N GLN A 135 -12.43 9.19 -27.20
CA GLN A 135 -12.08 7.90 -26.61
C GLN A 135 -11.43 8.06 -25.23
N PHE A 136 -10.59 9.06 -25.05
CA PHE A 136 -9.98 9.38 -23.76
C PHE A 136 -11.02 9.80 -22.71
N PHE A 137 -11.96 10.67 -23.08
CA PHE A 137 -13.08 11.05 -22.22
C PHE A 137 -13.94 9.85 -21.82
N GLU A 138 -14.37 9.02 -22.77
CA GLU A 138 -15.17 7.82 -22.50
C GLU A 138 -14.45 6.82 -21.59
N THR A 139 -13.14 6.67 -21.77
CA THR A 139 -12.33 5.77 -20.94
C THR A 139 -12.26 6.28 -19.49
N LEU A 140 -12.19 7.60 -19.28
CA LEU A 140 -12.19 8.21 -17.95
C LEU A 140 -13.52 8.11 -17.20
N LEU A 141 -14.64 8.05 -17.92
CA LEU A 141 -15.96 7.83 -17.31
C LEU A 141 -16.09 6.43 -16.68
N VAL A 142 -15.36 5.46 -17.21
CA VAL A 142 -15.45 4.06 -16.79
C VAL A 142 -14.34 3.67 -15.82
N ARG A 143 -13.13 4.21 -15.99
CA ARG A 143 -11.96 3.82 -15.19
C ARG A 143 -11.25 5.03 -14.61
N HIS A 144 -10.87 4.92 -13.34
CA HIS A 144 -10.08 5.95 -12.65
C HIS A 144 -8.58 5.86 -12.96
N GLY A 145 -8.10 4.75 -13.51
CA GLY A 145 -6.73 4.58 -14.02
C GLY A 145 -6.74 4.49 -15.54
N VAL A 146 -6.05 5.39 -16.24
CA VAL A 146 -6.00 5.42 -17.72
C VAL A 146 -4.59 5.63 -18.24
N MET A 147 -4.16 4.88 -19.25
CA MET A 147 -2.88 5.02 -19.93
C MET A 147 -3.07 5.53 -21.35
N LEU A 148 -2.37 6.62 -21.68
CA LEU A 148 -2.14 7.10 -23.03
C LEU A 148 -0.84 6.48 -23.54
N VAL A 149 -0.97 5.51 -24.43
CA VAL A 149 0.15 4.71 -24.96
C VAL A 149 0.48 5.16 -26.37
N GLY A 150 1.75 5.27 -26.70
CA GLY A 150 2.21 5.52 -28.05
C GLY A 150 3.50 6.33 -28.09
N PRO A 151 4.20 6.37 -29.21
CA PRO A 151 5.47 7.07 -29.31
C PRO A 151 5.36 8.59 -29.13
N THR A 152 6.51 9.22 -28.88
CA THR A 152 6.62 10.67 -28.77
C THR A 152 6.28 11.32 -30.11
N GLY A 153 5.55 12.45 -30.08
CA GLY A 153 5.09 13.12 -31.30
C GLY A 153 3.73 12.65 -31.84
N GLY A 154 3.09 11.66 -31.21
CA GLY A 154 1.71 11.28 -31.54
C GLY A 154 0.61 12.24 -31.03
N GLY A 155 0.95 13.21 -30.17
CA GLY A 155 -0.01 14.18 -29.62
C GLY A 155 -0.69 13.78 -28.32
N LYS A 156 -0.18 12.77 -27.59
CA LYS A 156 -0.70 12.30 -26.28
C LYS A 156 -0.94 13.45 -25.29
N THR A 157 0.06 14.30 -25.08
CA THR A 157 -0.05 15.48 -24.21
C THR A 157 -1.14 16.44 -24.65
N THR A 158 -1.31 16.60 -25.97
CA THR A 158 -2.33 17.47 -26.56
C THR A 158 -3.73 16.92 -26.29
N VAL A 159 -3.93 15.61 -26.39
CA VAL A 159 -5.23 14.94 -26.17
C VAL A 159 -5.82 15.30 -24.80
N TYR A 160 -5.06 15.08 -23.72
CA TYR A 160 -5.60 15.37 -22.38
C TYR A 160 -5.69 16.88 -22.10
N ARG A 161 -4.80 17.72 -22.65
CA ARG A 161 -4.87 19.19 -22.50
C ARG A 161 -6.10 19.79 -23.19
N VAL A 162 -6.43 19.31 -24.38
CA VAL A 162 -7.65 19.70 -25.09
C VAL A 162 -8.87 19.28 -24.27
N LEU A 163 -8.89 18.05 -23.75
CA LEU A 163 -10.01 17.58 -22.94
C LEU A 163 -10.22 18.44 -21.69
N ILE A 164 -9.16 18.81 -20.96
CA ILE A 164 -9.25 19.70 -19.78
C ILE A 164 -9.95 21.02 -20.13
N LYS A 165 -9.55 21.63 -21.25
CA LYS A 165 -10.11 22.92 -21.68
C LYS A 165 -11.56 22.78 -22.15
N VAL A 166 -11.89 21.69 -22.85
CA VAL A 166 -13.27 21.37 -23.25
C VAL A 166 -14.17 21.20 -22.02
N LEU A 167 -13.76 20.41 -21.03
CA LEU A 167 -14.55 20.21 -19.81
C LEU A 167 -14.74 21.51 -19.03
N THR A 168 -13.70 22.34 -18.94
CA THR A 168 -13.76 23.66 -18.30
C THR A 168 -14.74 24.59 -19.04
N ASN A 169 -14.65 24.68 -20.37
CA ASN A 169 -15.55 25.52 -21.16
C ASN A 169 -17.00 25.06 -21.10
N LEU A 170 -17.25 23.74 -21.10
CA LEU A 170 -18.60 23.18 -20.99
C LEU A 170 -19.19 23.41 -19.59
N HIS A 171 -18.35 23.35 -18.55
CA HIS A 171 -18.74 23.72 -17.20
C HIS A 171 -19.12 25.21 -17.10
N ASP A 172 -18.27 26.09 -17.63
CA ASP A 172 -18.52 27.54 -17.66
C ASP A 172 -19.78 27.90 -18.48
N ALA A 173 -20.13 27.08 -19.46
CA ALA A 173 -21.36 27.20 -20.24
C ALA A 173 -22.62 26.71 -19.49
N GLY A 174 -22.51 26.27 -18.24
CA GLY A 174 -23.61 25.85 -17.38
C GLY A 174 -24.18 24.46 -17.71
N LEU A 175 -23.46 23.62 -18.45
CA LEU A 175 -23.93 22.28 -18.85
C LEU A 175 -23.67 21.20 -17.81
N SER A 176 -22.97 21.53 -16.73
CA SER A 176 -22.72 20.61 -15.61
C SER A 176 -24.02 20.14 -14.92
N SER A 177 -25.14 20.86 -15.09
CA SER A 177 -26.45 20.42 -14.63
C SER A 177 -27.09 19.34 -15.50
N GLU A 178 -26.71 19.24 -16.78
CA GLU A 178 -27.22 18.21 -17.72
C GLU A 178 -26.32 16.96 -17.72
N VAL A 179 -25.01 17.15 -17.61
CA VAL A 179 -23.99 16.08 -17.54
C VAL A 179 -23.07 16.38 -16.36
N PRO A 180 -23.26 15.73 -15.19
CA PRO A 180 -22.49 15.98 -13.96
C PRO A 180 -20.97 15.86 -14.12
N GLU A 181 -20.51 15.14 -15.14
CA GLU A 181 -19.11 14.85 -15.41
C GLU A 181 -18.36 15.99 -16.13
N TYR A 182 -19.07 17.05 -16.56
CA TYR A 182 -18.44 18.27 -17.09
C TYR A 182 -17.98 19.19 -15.96
N GLN A 183 -16.92 18.75 -15.27
CA GLN A 183 -16.27 19.51 -14.19
C GLN A 183 -14.88 20.01 -14.59
N PRO A 184 -14.42 21.14 -14.03
CA PRO A 184 -13.05 21.60 -14.21
C PRO A 184 -12.04 20.59 -13.69
N VAL A 185 -10.83 20.59 -14.27
CA VAL A 185 -9.78 19.61 -13.96
C VAL A 185 -8.52 20.31 -13.45
N LYS A 186 -7.99 19.83 -12.32
CA LYS A 186 -6.66 20.18 -11.78
C LYS A 186 -5.67 19.06 -12.06
N THR A 187 -4.50 19.38 -12.59
CA THR A 187 -3.49 18.38 -12.97
C THR A 187 -2.24 18.45 -12.10
N TYR A 188 -1.69 17.30 -11.74
CA TYR A 188 -0.39 17.13 -11.10
C TYR A 188 0.48 16.23 -11.96
N VAL A 189 1.51 16.77 -12.61
CA VAL A 189 2.39 16.01 -13.50
C VAL A 189 3.69 15.67 -12.79
N LEU A 190 4.09 14.40 -12.83
CA LEU A 190 5.35 13.92 -12.26
C LEU A 190 5.96 12.85 -13.16
N ASN A 191 7.29 12.73 -13.15
CA ASN A 191 8.00 11.65 -13.83
C ASN A 191 8.51 10.63 -12.78
N PRO A 192 7.89 9.44 -12.66
CA PRO A 192 8.25 8.47 -11.64
C PRO A 192 9.69 7.97 -11.74
N LYS A 193 10.27 7.95 -12.94
CA LYS A 193 11.65 7.50 -13.20
C LYS A 193 12.70 8.55 -12.88
N ALA A 194 12.31 9.82 -12.79
CA ALA A 194 13.21 10.90 -12.42
C ALA A 194 13.43 10.99 -10.89
N ILE A 195 12.75 10.16 -10.11
CA ILE A 195 12.66 10.21 -8.65
C ILE A 195 12.94 8.80 -8.10
N THR A 196 13.52 8.71 -6.90
CA THR A 196 13.75 7.40 -6.26
C THR A 196 12.46 6.81 -5.69
N MET A 197 12.43 5.49 -5.43
CA MET A 197 11.26 4.81 -4.84
C MET A 197 10.85 5.39 -3.48
N GLY A 198 11.84 5.73 -2.64
CA GLY A 198 11.61 6.36 -1.34
C GLY A 198 11.05 7.77 -1.47
N GLU A 199 11.56 8.58 -2.40
CA GLU A 199 11.01 9.91 -2.67
C GLU A 199 9.64 9.87 -3.37
N LEU A 200 9.29 8.79 -4.07
CA LEU A 200 7.99 8.63 -4.73
C LEU A 200 6.88 8.23 -3.74
N TYR A 201 7.11 7.16 -2.96
CA TYR A 201 6.11 6.58 -2.06
C TYR A 201 6.28 6.97 -0.58
N GLY A 202 7.48 7.37 -0.19
CA GLY A 202 7.88 7.66 1.18
C GLY A 202 8.89 6.63 1.69
N GLU A 203 9.76 7.10 2.58
CA GLU A 203 10.78 6.27 3.21
C GLU A 203 11.00 6.70 4.66
N VAL A 204 11.49 5.78 5.47
CA VAL A 204 11.95 6.10 6.82
C VAL A 204 13.34 6.72 6.72
N ASN A 205 13.48 7.95 7.22
CA ASN A 205 14.77 8.60 7.30
C ASN A 205 15.68 7.79 8.23
N LYS A 206 16.78 7.24 7.71
CA LYS A 206 17.68 6.35 8.48
C LYS A 206 18.39 7.05 9.64
N LEU A 207 18.45 8.38 9.65
CA LEU A 207 19.08 9.17 10.69
C LEU A 207 18.10 9.58 11.79
N THR A 208 16.87 9.98 11.43
CA THR A 208 15.86 10.43 12.39
C THR A 208 14.86 9.35 12.78
N LEU A 209 14.83 8.22 12.06
CA LEU A 209 13.82 7.16 12.13
C LEU A 209 12.37 7.63 11.90
N GLU A 210 12.18 8.86 11.42
CA GLU A 210 10.87 9.42 11.10
C GLU A 210 10.46 9.06 9.67
N TRP A 211 9.15 8.89 9.46
CA TRP A 211 8.58 8.69 8.13
C TRP A 211 8.63 9.99 7.34
N HIS A 212 9.33 9.97 6.21
CA HIS A 212 9.28 11.04 5.22
C HIS A 212 8.33 10.65 4.10
N ASP A 213 7.37 11.52 3.84
CA ASP A 213 6.28 11.26 2.90
C ASP A 213 6.76 11.45 1.45
N GLY A 214 6.45 10.48 0.59
CA GLY A 214 6.81 10.57 -0.83
C GLY A 214 5.95 11.56 -1.60
N LEU A 215 6.42 11.98 -2.77
CA LEU A 215 5.78 12.96 -3.63
C LEU A 215 4.38 12.51 -4.08
N LEU A 216 4.21 11.22 -4.40
CA LEU A 216 2.91 10.68 -4.76
C LEU A 216 1.97 10.61 -3.55
N ALA A 217 2.47 10.14 -2.40
CA ALA A 217 1.70 10.09 -1.16
C ALA A 217 1.21 11.48 -0.76
N SER A 218 2.07 12.49 -0.86
CA SER A 218 1.77 13.89 -0.58
C SER A 218 0.73 14.46 -1.54
N ILE A 219 0.84 14.20 -2.86
CA ILE A 219 -0.16 14.63 -3.85
C ILE A 219 -1.52 14.01 -3.56
N VAL A 220 -1.59 12.68 -3.37
CA VAL A 220 -2.84 11.97 -3.10
C VAL A 220 -3.45 12.42 -1.77
N ARG A 221 -2.64 12.63 -0.73
CA ARG A 221 -3.14 13.15 0.54
C ARG A 221 -3.68 14.56 0.38
N ARG A 222 -2.97 15.43 -0.36
CA ARG A 222 -3.43 16.80 -0.62
C ARG A 222 -4.74 16.84 -1.40
N THR A 223 -4.91 15.99 -2.41
CA THR A 223 -6.15 15.93 -3.20
C THR A 223 -7.32 15.37 -2.38
N CYS A 224 -7.08 14.38 -1.50
CA CYS A 224 -8.12 13.83 -0.61
C CYS A 224 -8.48 14.77 0.56
N VAL A 225 -7.49 15.46 1.16
CA VAL A 225 -7.69 16.37 2.30
C VAL A 225 -8.36 17.69 1.87
N LEU A 226 -8.13 18.16 0.65
CA LEU A 226 -8.83 19.35 0.13
C LEU A 226 -10.35 19.16 0.15
N ILE A 227 -10.83 17.93 -0.04
CA ILE A 227 -12.25 17.59 0.02
C ILE A 227 -12.72 17.45 1.48
N LEU A 228 -11.88 16.91 2.38
CA LEU A 228 -12.22 16.73 3.80
C LEU A 228 -12.24 18.03 4.63
N ASN A 229 -11.29 18.95 4.39
CA ASN A 229 -11.21 20.22 5.11
C ASN A 229 -12.36 21.18 4.74
N VAL A 230 -12.92 21.05 3.52
CA VAL A 230 -14.13 21.78 3.13
C VAL A 230 -15.37 21.18 3.81
N LEU A 231 -15.43 19.85 4.00
CA LEU A 231 -16.51 19.17 4.71
C LEU A 231 -16.58 19.53 6.21
N CYS A 232 -15.45 19.81 6.86
CA CYS A 232 -15.41 20.10 8.30
C CYS A 232 -15.48 21.60 8.68
N SER A 233 -15.20 22.53 7.76
CA SER A 233 -15.02 23.95 8.16
C SER A 233 -16.19 24.89 7.87
N LEU A 234 -17.17 24.60 7.01
CA LEU A 234 -18.29 25.52 6.78
C LEU A 234 -19.60 24.79 6.43
N ALA A 235 -20.51 24.70 7.39
CA ALA A 235 -21.93 24.35 7.19
C ALA A 235 -22.72 25.48 6.47
N SER A 236 -22.05 26.34 5.70
CA SER A 236 -22.65 27.56 5.15
C SER A 236 -21.83 28.15 4.01
N THR A 237 -21.72 27.47 2.88
CA THR A 237 -21.56 28.06 1.53
C THR A 237 -21.76 26.95 0.48
N GLN A 238 -22.53 27.22 -0.56
CA GLN A 238 -22.93 26.29 -1.63
C GLN A 238 -21.81 25.89 -2.61
N ASP A 239 -20.54 26.11 -2.28
CA ASP A 239 -19.41 25.87 -3.20
C ASP A 239 -18.57 24.68 -2.73
N LEU A 240 -19.15 23.48 -2.84
CA LEU A 240 -18.36 22.24 -2.91
C LEU A 240 -17.81 22.17 -4.34
N THR A 241 -16.54 22.46 -4.57
CA THR A 241 -15.96 22.28 -5.91
C THR A 241 -15.74 20.79 -6.15
N GLU A 242 -16.63 20.17 -6.94
CA GLU A 242 -16.53 18.78 -7.44
C GLU A 242 -15.47 18.64 -8.57
N ASP A 243 -14.41 19.44 -8.51
CA ASP A 243 -13.35 19.47 -9.52
C ASP A 243 -12.65 18.12 -9.62
N HIS A 244 -12.41 17.67 -10.84
CA HIS A 244 -11.58 16.50 -11.11
C HIS A 244 -10.10 16.80 -10.79
N GLN A 245 -9.41 15.82 -10.23
CA GLN A 245 -7.99 15.89 -9.87
C GLN A 245 -7.25 14.80 -10.65
N TRP A 246 -6.41 15.16 -11.62
CA TRP A 246 -5.67 14.22 -12.46
C TRP A 246 -4.21 14.17 -12.03
N VAL A 247 -3.74 13.01 -11.59
CA VAL A 247 -2.34 12.76 -11.28
C VAL A 247 -1.72 12.05 -12.49
N ILE A 248 -0.83 12.75 -13.19
CA ILE A 248 -0.24 12.32 -14.46
C ILE A 248 1.20 11.86 -14.22
N CYS A 249 1.44 10.57 -14.43
CA CYS A 249 2.75 9.96 -14.45
C CYS A 249 3.29 9.99 -15.89
N ASP A 250 4.21 10.92 -16.18
CA ASP A 250 4.83 11.11 -17.48
C ASP A 250 6.21 10.44 -17.52
N GLY A 251 6.33 9.35 -18.30
CA GLY A 251 7.57 8.61 -18.46
C GLY A 251 7.36 7.09 -18.53
N PRO A 252 8.45 6.33 -18.75
CA PRO A 252 8.33 4.89 -18.94
C PRO A 252 7.90 4.17 -17.65
N VAL A 253 6.95 3.25 -17.80
CA VAL A 253 6.48 2.37 -16.72
C VAL A 253 7.47 1.22 -16.54
N ASP A 254 7.79 0.90 -15.28
CA ASP A 254 8.50 -0.33 -14.93
C ASP A 254 7.75 -1.11 -13.84
N ALA A 255 8.00 -2.41 -13.77
CA ALA A 255 7.38 -3.30 -12.80
C ALA A 255 7.67 -2.93 -11.33
N LEU A 256 8.79 -2.28 -11.06
CA LEU A 256 9.29 -2.01 -9.71
C LEU A 256 8.43 -0.96 -8.99
N TRP A 257 8.09 0.13 -9.67
CA TRP A 257 7.24 1.16 -9.06
C TRP A 257 5.75 0.94 -9.33
N ILE A 258 5.36 0.44 -10.50
CA ILE A 258 3.94 0.36 -10.87
C ILE A 258 3.19 -0.74 -10.10
N GLU A 259 3.87 -1.80 -9.67
CA GLU A 259 3.21 -2.89 -8.95
C GLU A 259 2.64 -2.46 -7.61
N ASN A 260 3.30 -1.52 -6.93
CA ASN A 260 2.81 -0.89 -5.70
C ASN A 260 1.52 -0.08 -5.94
N MET A 261 1.21 0.28 -7.20
CA MET A 261 -0.03 1.00 -7.56
C MET A 261 -1.20 0.08 -7.88
N ASN A 262 -1.01 -1.24 -7.91
CA ASN A 262 -2.11 -2.15 -8.25
C ASN A 262 -3.32 -1.98 -7.32
N THR A 263 -3.11 -1.76 -6.01
CA THR A 263 -4.20 -1.53 -5.04
C THR A 263 -4.91 -0.19 -5.23
N VAL A 264 -4.24 0.79 -5.81
CA VAL A 264 -4.83 2.08 -6.19
C VAL A 264 -5.65 1.93 -7.46
N LEU A 265 -5.16 1.16 -8.43
CA LEU A 265 -5.73 1.00 -9.76
C LEU A 265 -6.90 0.00 -9.82
N ASP A 266 -7.18 -0.72 -8.73
CA ASP A 266 -8.37 -1.57 -8.63
C ASP A 266 -9.58 -0.85 -8.01
N ASP A 267 -10.71 -1.56 -7.90
CA ASP A 267 -11.98 -1.03 -7.40
C ASP A 267 -11.91 -0.53 -5.94
N ASN A 268 -10.87 -0.91 -5.17
CA ASN A 268 -10.69 -0.44 -3.79
C ASN A 268 -10.24 1.02 -3.73
N LYS A 269 -9.58 1.52 -4.79
CA LYS A 269 -9.05 2.88 -4.89
C LYS A 269 -8.19 3.26 -3.66
N MET A 270 -7.30 2.37 -3.24
CA MET A 270 -6.56 2.51 -1.98
C MET A 270 -5.04 2.46 -2.18
N LEU A 271 -4.37 3.54 -1.77
CA LEU A 271 -2.92 3.63 -1.75
C LEU A 271 -2.39 3.07 -0.43
N CYS A 272 -1.63 1.98 -0.51
CA CYS A 272 -0.98 1.35 0.63
C CYS A 272 0.50 1.76 0.67
N LEU A 273 0.92 2.43 1.74
CA LEU A 273 2.29 2.86 1.94
C LEU A 273 3.07 1.85 2.80
N ALA A 274 4.40 1.90 2.76
CA ALA A 274 5.26 0.97 3.50
C ALA A 274 5.14 1.10 5.03
N ASN A 275 4.73 2.26 5.54
CA ASN A 275 4.36 2.48 6.95
C ASN A 275 2.99 1.89 7.33
N SER A 276 2.38 1.07 6.46
CA SER A 276 1.03 0.50 6.60
C SER A 276 -0.12 1.51 6.59
N GLU A 277 0.14 2.78 6.27
CA GLU A 277 -0.89 3.78 6.04
C GLU A 277 -1.69 3.45 4.77
N ARG A 278 -3.02 3.63 4.85
CA ARG A 278 -3.95 3.33 3.76
C ARG A 278 -4.75 4.58 3.42
N ILE A 279 -4.44 5.18 2.27
CA ILE A 279 -5.11 6.40 1.79
C ILE A 279 -6.13 6.02 0.73
N LYS A 280 -7.42 6.28 0.99
CA LYS A 280 -8.51 6.00 0.04
C LYS A 280 -8.73 7.20 -0.89
N LEU A 281 -8.70 6.97 -2.20
CA LEU A 281 -8.98 7.98 -3.23
C LEU A 281 -10.48 8.24 -3.32
N THR A 282 -10.84 9.49 -3.62
CA THR A 282 -12.22 9.88 -3.93
C THR A 282 -12.55 9.58 -5.40
N ASN A 283 -13.82 9.64 -5.79
CA ASN A 283 -14.24 9.41 -7.17
C ASN A 283 -13.80 10.49 -8.16
N TYR A 284 -13.34 11.64 -7.66
CA TYR A 284 -12.88 12.76 -8.48
C TYR A 284 -11.38 12.70 -8.83
N VAL A 285 -10.62 11.81 -8.16
CA VAL A 285 -9.20 11.60 -8.42
C VAL A 285 -9.01 10.55 -9.50
N HIS A 286 -8.27 10.89 -10.55
CA HIS A 286 -7.89 10.02 -11.66
C HIS A 286 -6.38 9.89 -11.76
N MET A 287 -5.90 8.66 -12.00
CA MET A 287 -4.51 8.31 -12.22
C MET A 287 -4.27 8.15 -13.72
N LEU A 288 -3.44 9.00 -14.30
CA LEU A 288 -3.12 9.01 -15.73
C LEU A 288 -1.66 8.62 -15.95
N PHE A 289 -1.40 7.85 -16.99
CA PHE A 289 -0.05 7.44 -17.38
C PHE A 289 0.20 7.82 -18.83
N GLU A 290 1.21 8.65 -19.09
CA GLU A 290 1.68 8.95 -20.44
C GLU A 290 2.94 8.12 -20.71
N VAL A 291 2.82 7.11 -21.58
CA VAL A 291 3.85 6.09 -21.79
C VAL A 291 4.11 5.84 -23.27
N GLN A 292 5.34 5.45 -23.60
CA GLN A 292 5.69 5.08 -24.96
C GLN A 292 5.19 3.68 -25.31
N ASP A 293 5.54 2.70 -24.49
CA ASP A 293 5.16 1.30 -24.61
C ASP A 293 4.94 0.69 -23.21
N LEU A 294 4.50 -0.57 -23.17
CA LEU A 294 4.19 -1.31 -21.94
C LEU A 294 4.99 -2.62 -21.83
N ALA A 295 6.15 -2.71 -22.50
CA ALA A 295 6.94 -3.94 -22.56
C ALA A 295 7.38 -4.46 -21.17
N VAL A 296 7.49 -3.57 -20.17
CA VAL A 296 7.95 -3.87 -18.81
C VAL A 296 6.79 -3.90 -17.80
N ALA A 297 5.55 -3.65 -18.24
CA ALA A 297 4.38 -3.66 -17.37
C ALA A 297 3.80 -5.08 -17.23
N SER A 298 3.40 -5.46 -16.02
CA SER A 298 2.76 -6.75 -15.81
C SER A 298 1.33 -6.78 -16.40
N PRO A 299 0.85 -7.92 -16.95
CA PRO A 299 -0.53 -8.04 -17.45
C PRO A 299 -1.58 -7.67 -16.41
N ALA A 300 -1.27 -7.86 -15.12
CA ALA A 300 -2.13 -7.42 -14.02
C ALA A 300 -2.35 -5.91 -14.01
N THR A 301 -1.31 -5.13 -14.26
CA THR A 301 -1.35 -3.66 -14.33
C THR A 301 -2.13 -3.19 -15.57
N VAL A 302 -1.80 -3.78 -16.73
CA VAL A 302 -2.45 -3.49 -18.02
C VAL A 302 -3.97 -3.75 -17.92
N SER A 303 -4.37 -4.84 -17.27
CA SER A 303 -5.78 -5.20 -17.12
C SER A 303 -6.59 -4.21 -16.26
N ARG A 304 -5.94 -3.48 -15.34
CA ARG A 304 -6.59 -2.55 -14.40
C ARG A 304 -6.76 -1.15 -14.98
N CYS A 305 -5.90 -0.74 -15.92
CA CYS A 305 -6.01 0.59 -16.53
C CYS A 305 -6.81 0.58 -17.84
N GLY A 306 -7.49 1.69 -18.13
CA GLY A 306 -8.06 1.97 -19.44
C GLY A 306 -6.93 2.31 -20.42
N MET A 307 -7.04 1.89 -21.66
CA MET A 307 -5.97 2.05 -22.65
C MET A 307 -6.47 2.87 -23.82
N VAL A 308 -5.73 3.93 -24.16
CA VAL A 308 -5.95 4.72 -25.36
C VAL A 308 -4.64 4.80 -26.11
N TYR A 309 -4.56 4.07 -27.23
CA TYR A 309 -3.38 4.10 -28.09
C TYR A 309 -3.45 5.29 -29.04
N VAL A 310 -2.38 6.09 -29.08
CA VAL A 310 -2.25 7.26 -29.95
C VAL A 310 -1.18 6.98 -31.00
N ASP A 311 -1.65 6.65 -32.21
CA ASP A 311 -0.80 6.32 -33.35
C ASP A 311 -0.21 7.59 -33.99
N PRO A 312 1.12 7.75 -34.06
CA PRO A 312 1.74 8.90 -34.71
C PRO A 312 1.48 8.97 -36.22
N GLU A 313 1.26 7.82 -36.88
CA GLU A 313 1.00 7.76 -38.32
C GLU A 313 -0.35 8.41 -38.67
N GLU A 314 -1.32 8.37 -37.75
CA GLU A 314 -2.63 9.00 -37.93
C GLU A 314 -2.56 10.54 -37.91
N LEU A 315 -1.60 11.10 -37.17
CA LEU A 315 -1.37 12.54 -37.14
C LEU A 315 -0.57 13.01 -38.37
N GLY A 316 0.49 12.29 -38.71
CA GLY A 316 1.41 12.64 -39.79
C GLY A 316 2.16 13.95 -39.57
N TRP A 317 3.00 14.34 -40.55
CA TRP A 317 3.84 15.56 -40.45
C TRP A 317 3.15 16.84 -40.94
N MET A 318 2.12 16.72 -41.80
CA MET A 318 1.45 17.87 -42.44
C MET A 318 0.82 18.86 -41.45
N PRO A 319 0.13 18.44 -40.37
CA PRO A 319 -0.45 19.38 -39.40
C PRO A 319 0.58 20.30 -38.75
N TYR A 320 1.81 19.81 -38.54
CA TYR A 320 2.92 20.62 -38.01
C TYR A 320 3.31 21.73 -38.97
N VAL A 321 3.42 21.41 -40.27
CA VAL A 321 3.75 22.39 -41.31
C VAL A 321 2.63 23.41 -41.47
N GLN A 322 1.36 22.97 -41.49
CA GLN A 322 0.21 23.88 -41.58
C GLN A 322 0.13 24.84 -40.39
N THR A 323 0.40 24.35 -39.19
CA THR A 323 0.47 25.18 -37.98
C THR A 323 1.64 26.15 -38.03
N TRP A 324 2.82 25.71 -38.46
CA TRP A 324 3.96 26.61 -38.66
C TRP A 324 3.65 27.68 -39.71
N MET A 325 3.01 27.32 -40.82
CA MET A 325 2.63 28.24 -41.89
C MET A 325 1.65 29.32 -41.43
N SER A 326 0.74 29.02 -40.49
CA SER A 326 -0.15 30.04 -39.91
C SER A 326 0.60 31.02 -39.00
N THR A 327 1.67 30.61 -38.31
CA THR A 327 2.49 31.52 -37.49
C THR A 327 3.28 32.55 -38.31
N ILE A 328 3.61 32.22 -39.56
CA ILE A 328 4.39 33.09 -40.47
C ILE A 328 3.54 33.72 -41.57
N GLU A 329 2.22 33.50 -41.52
CA GLU A 329 1.22 34.00 -42.48
C GLU A 329 1.35 35.50 -42.75
N GLY A 330 1.63 36.30 -41.71
CA GLY A 330 1.81 37.75 -41.83
C GLY A 330 3.15 38.20 -42.42
N LYS A 331 4.12 37.29 -42.63
CA LYS A 331 5.47 37.60 -43.12
C LYS A 331 5.70 37.16 -44.58
N LEU A 332 4.78 36.39 -45.16
CA LEU A 332 4.93 35.78 -46.48
C LEU A 332 3.81 36.22 -47.44
N THR A 333 4.17 36.49 -48.69
CA THR A 333 3.18 36.64 -49.76
C THR A 333 2.51 35.30 -50.08
N PRO A 334 1.21 35.25 -50.45
CA PRO A 334 0.49 34.01 -50.76
C PRO A 334 1.20 33.11 -51.78
N ALA A 335 1.80 33.68 -52.83
CA ALA A 335 2.54 32.92 -53.84
C ALA A 335 3.76 32.16 -53.28
N VAL A 336 4.48 32.76 -52.31
CA VAL A 336 5.62 32.11 -51.65
C VAL A 336 5.13 31.02 -50.69
N ARG A 337 3.98 31.24 -50.05
CA ARG A 337 3.36 30.24 -49.17
C ARG A 337 3.01 28.98 -49.94
N ASP A 338 2.32 29.12 -51.07
CA ASP A 338 1.92 27.99 -51.91
C ASP A 338 3.14 27.27 -52.48
N TYR A 339 4.18 28.02 -52.87
CA TYR A 339 5.44 27.44 -53.32
C TYR A 339 6.12 26.61 -52.22
N LEU A 340 6.21 27.12 -50.99
CA LEU A 340 6.78 26.38 -49.86
C LEU A 340 5.97 25.11 -49.52
N LEU A 341 4.63 25.19 -49.49
CA LEU A 341 3.78 24.02 -49.28
C LEU A 341 3.98 22.95 -50.36
N ASN A 342 4.15 23.37 -51.63
CA ASN A 342 4.44 22.44 -52.71
C ASN A 342 5.80 21.75 -52.55
N LEU A 343 6.82 22.45 -52.03
CA LEU A 343 8.12 21.82 -51.72
C LEU A 343 7.97 20.75 -50.65
N PHE A 344 7.25 21.04 -49.56
CA PHE A 344 7.02 20.06 -48.50
C PHE A 344 6.29 18.82 -49.03
N ASN A 345 5.19 19.01 -49.76
CA ASN A 345 4.43 17.91 -50.36
C ASN A 345 5.25 17.05 -51.34
N HIS A 346 6.15 17.67 -52.11
CA HIS A 346 6.89 16.96 -53.15
C HIS A 346 8.09 16.17 -52.59
N TYR A 347 8.74 16.67 -51.54
CA TYR A 347 10.00 16.11 -51.07
C TYR A 347 9.90 15.34 -49.75
N VAL A 348 9.01 15.68 -48.82
CA VAL A 348 9.03 15.09 -47.47
C VAL A 348 8.66 13.61 -47.49
N ASP A 349 7.53 13.22 -48.08
CA ASP A 349 7.11 11.81 -48.08
C ASP A 349 8.12 10.88 -48.79
N PRO A 350 8.63 11.21 -49.99
CA PRO A 350 9.66 10.39 -50.62
C PRO A 350 10.96 10.31 -49.81
N CYS A 351 11.38 11.41 -49.18
CA CYS A 351 12.57 11.43 -48.33
C CYS A 351 12.39 10.59 -47.06
N LEU A 352 11.24 10.68 -46.38
CA LEU A 352 10.95 9.87 -45.20
C LEU A 352 10.91 8.38 -45.54
N ASN A 353 10.26 8.00 -46.65
CA ASN A 353 10.25 6.61 -47.11
C ASN A 353 11.67 6.09 -47.42
N PHE A 354 12.52 6.90 -48.05
CA PHE A 354 13.92 6.55 -48.29
C PHE A 354 14.70 6.38 -46.97
N VAL A 355 14.54 7.31 -46.02
CA VAL A 355 15.20 7.21 -44.71
C VAL A 355 14.74 5.98 -43.93
N MET A 356 13.46 5.64 -43.96
CA MET A 356 12.91 4.49 -43.22
C MET A 356 13.29 3.13 -43.82
N HIS A 357 13.39 3.03 -45.15
CA HIS A 357 13.59 1.73 -45.82
C HIS A 357 15.01 1.49 -46.34
N GLU A 358 15.75 2.55 -46.70
CA GLU A 358 17.07 2.44 -47.35
C GLU A 358 18.21 2.89 -46.44
N CYS A 359 17.92 3.54 -45.29
CA CYS A 359 18.93 4.00 -44.34
C CYS A 359 18.88 3.20 -43.03
N THR A 360 20.04 2.86 -42.47
CA THR A 360 20.15 2.25 -41.14
C THR A 360 20.47 3.33 -40.10
N PRO A 361 19.60 3.58 -39.11
CA PRO A 361 19.87 4.56 -38.08
C PRO A 361 20.98 4.05 -37.13
N ILE A 362 21.99 4.88 -36.86
CA ILE A 362 23.09 4.57 -35.91
C ILE A 362 22.56 4.55 -34.46
N ILE A 363 21.54 5.35 -34.18
CA ILE A 363 20.79 5.37 -32.92
C ILE A 363 19.33 5.15 -33.32
N PRO A 364 18.63 4.13 -32.80
CA PRO A 364 17.22 3.96 -33.07
C PRO A 364 16.46 5.19 -32.56
N GLN A 365 16.02 6.04 -33.47
CA GLN A 365 15.23 7.23 -33.20
C GLN A 365 13.90 7.12 -33.93
N ASP A 366 12.85 7.63 -33.29
CA ASP A 366 11.52 7.67 -33.83
C ASP A 366 11.35 8.83 -34.82
N LEU A 367 10.50 8.67 -35.85
CA LEU A 367 10.36 9.59 -36.99
C LEU A 367 10.10 11.04 -36.57
N ALA A 368 9.36 11.23 -35.48
CA ALA A 368 9.03 12.53 -34.91
C ALA A 368 10.23 13.24 -34.28
N GLN A 369 11.19 12.51 -33.71
CA GLN A 369 12.42 13.10 -33.15
C GLN A 369 13.35 13.58 -34.26
N THR A 370 13.38 12.88 -35.39
CA THR A 370 14.15 13.28 -36.57
C THR A 370 13.60 14.57 -37.20
N LEU A 371 12.28 14.77 -37.17
CA LEU A 371 11.61 15.97 -37.69
C LEU A 371 11.64 17.17 -36.72
N ALA A 372 11.78 16.94 -35.41
CA ALA A 372 11.71 17.98 -34.37
C ALA A 372 13.02 18.79 -34.18
N GLY A 373 14.08 18.48 -34.92
CA GLY A 373 15.26 19.34 -35.06
C GLY A 373 15.82 19.87 -33.73
N THR A 374 16.23 18.99 -32.82
CA THR A 374 17.01 19.43 -31.66
C THR A 374 18.35 20.01 -32.16
N PRO A 375 18.71 21.25 -31.78
CA PRO A 375 19.96 21.85 -32.20
C PRO A 375 21.13 21.08 -31.61
N ILE A 376 22.01 20.59 -32.48
CA ILE A 376 23.35 20.16 -32.11
C ILE A 376 24.13 21.43 -31.77
N GLU A 377 24.53 21.60 -30.50
CA GLU A 377 25.45 22.68 -30.13
C GLU A 377 26.81 22.45 -30.80
N VAL A 378 27.22 23.38 -31.66
CA VAL A 378 28.55 23.40 -32.30
C VAL A 378 29.29 24.64 -31.81
N GLU A 379 30.48 24.45 -31.22
CA GLU A 379 31.33 25.52 -30.69
C GLU A 379 31.88 26.46 -31.79
N GLN A 380 31.85 27.77 -31.53
CA GLN A 380 32.40 28.81 -32.42
C GLN A 380 33.94 28.92 -32.31
N PRO A 381 34.69 29.17 -33.41
CA PRO A 381 36.14 29.30 -33.37
C PRO A 381 36.60 30.68 -32.83
N ARG A 382 37.51 30.67 -31.85
CA ARG A 382 38.13 31.86 -31.23
C ARG A 382 39.41 32.30 -31.96
N PHE A 383 39.68 33.62 -32.01
CA PHE A 383 40.89 34.21 -32.59
C PHE A 383 41.95 34.47 -31.51
N GLU A 384 42.87 33.53 -31.32
CA GLU A 384 43.88 33.56 -30.25
C GLU A 384 44.78 34.82 -30.26
N GLU A 385 45.09 35.38 -31.43
CA GLU A 385 45.97 36.56 -31.52
C GLU A 385 45.35 37.84 -30.94
N LEU A 386 44.04 38.02 -31.10
CA LEU A 386 43.33 39.16 -30.53
C LEU A 386 43.20 39.03 -29.01
N ASP A 387 42.92 37.82 -28.54
CA ASP A 387 42.85 37.50 -27.11
C ASP A 387 44.21 37.75 -26.43
N ASN A 388 45.32 37.42 -27.10
CA ASN A 388 46.67 37.66 -26.61
C ASN A 388 47.01 39.16 -26.51
N LEU A 389 46.65 39.97 -27.51
CA LEU A 389 46.91 41.42 -27.47
C LEU A 389 46.10 42.13 -26.37
N VAL A 390 44.82 41.77 -26.22
CA VAL A 390 43.96 42.31 -25.17
C VAL A 390 44.49 41.93 -23.77
N ALA A 391 45.01 40.70 -23.63
CA ALA A 391 45.64 40.27 -22.38
C ALA A 391 46.90 41.09 -22.05
N GLU A 392 47.77 41.38 -23.03
CA GLU A 392 49.00 42.15 -22.79
C GLU A 392 48.72 43.61 -22.35
N ILE A 393 47.76 44.28 -22.98
CA ILE A 393 47.40 45.67 -22.64
C ILE A 393 46.82 45.76 -21.23
N ARG A 394 45.93 44.81 -20.86
CA ARG A 394 45.35 44.76 -19.50
C ARG A 394 46.41 44.59 -18.43
N LEU A 395 47.45 43.80 -18.69
CA LEU A 395 48.55 43.60 -17.74
C LEU A 395 49.42 44.87 -17.58
N LYS A 396 49.67 45.63 -18.65
CA LYS A 396 50.41 46.90 -18.54
C LYS A 396 49.65 47.96 -17.75
N GLN A 397 48.33 48.03 -17.91
CA GLN A 397 47.49 48.94 -17.14
C GLN A 397 47.50 48.58 -15.65
N LEU A 398 47.32 47.30 -15.33
CA LEU A 398 47.35 46.79 -13.95
C LEU A 398 48.67 47.13 -13.22
N LEU A 399 49.82 47.11 -13.91
CA LEU A 399 51.11 47.43 -13.32
C LEU A 399 51.19 48.88 -12.82
N TRP A 400 50.73 49.84 -13.61
CA TRP A 400 50.83 51.27 -13.27
C TRP A 400 49.85 51.65 -12.16
N ASP A 401 48.60 51.19 -12.26
CA ASP A 401 47.57 51.43 -11.24
C ASP A 401 48.01 50.84 -9.88
N SER A 402 48.58 49.62 -9.89
CA SER A 402 49.04 48.96 -8.66
C SER A 402 50.22 49.66 -7.98
N LEU A 403 51.07 50.38 -8.73
CA LEU A 403 52.24 51.06 -8.18
C LEU A 403 51.82 52.33 -7.41
N GLU A 404 50.88 53.09 -7.96
CA GLU A 404 50.37 54.33 -7.35
C GLU A 404 49.51 54.03 -6.12
N GLU A 405 48.60 53.05 -6.22
CA GLU A 405 47.74 52.65 -5.09
C GLU A 405 48.54 52.09 -3.90
N TRP A 406 49.61 51.32 -4.16
CA TRP A 406 50.40 50.70 -3.09
C TRP A 406 51.17 51.73 -2.25
N ASP A 407 51.71 52.78 -2.87
CA ASP A 407 52.48 53.81 -2.16
C ASP A 407 51.60 54.62 -1.20
N ALA A 408 50.34 54.90 -1.59
CA ALA A 408 49.37 55.57 -0.72
C ALA A 408 49.00 54.71 0.50
N LEU A 409 48.70 53.42 0.28
CA LEU A 409 48.31 52.48 1.35
C LEU A 409 49.42 52.25 2.37
N ASN A 410 50.66 52.12 1.91
CA ASN A 410 51.81 51.88 2.79
C ASN A 410 52.09 53.07 3.74
N GLN A 411 51.81 54.30 3.30
CA GLN A 411 51.98 55.50 4.14
C GLN A 411 50.89 55.61 5.22
N GLU A 412 49.67 55.23 4.90
CA GLU A 412 48.53 55.19 5.82
C GLU A 412 48.76 54.17 6.95
N TRP A 413 49.18 52.94 6.61
CA TRP A 413 49.39 51.87 7.58
C TRP A 413 50.53 52.13 8.57
N MET A 414 51.56 52.89 8.17
CA MET A 414 52.70 53.19 9.04
C MET A 414 52.41 54.28 10.08
N THR A 415 51.29 55.01 9.96
CA THR A 415 50.95 56.17 10.80
C THR A 415 49.65 56.00 11.61
N ALA A 416 48.88 54.95 11.35
CA ALA A 416 47.59 54.70 12.01
C ALA A 416 47.69 54.15 13.45
N ASP A 417 46.66 54.45 14.25
CA ASP A 417 46.48 54.00 15.64
C ASP A 417 46.27 52.48 15.72
N PHE A 418 47.02 51.80 16.59
CA PHE A 418 47.15 50.34 16.64
C PHE A 418 45.84 49.57 16.88
N LEU A 419 44.89 50.15 17.62
CA LEU A 419 43.61 49.49 17.88
C LEU A 419 42.63 49.55 16.70
N LYS A 420 42.89 50.43 15.71
CA LYS A 420 42.00 50.67 14.55
C LYS A 420 42.45 50.00 13.26
N ILE A 421 43.64 49.39 13.23
CA ILE A 421 44.14 48.67 12.06
C ILE A 421 43.53 47.25 12.05
N ASP A 422 42.96 46.84 10.91
CA ASP A 422 42.47 45.49 10.66
C ASP A 422 43.60 44.59 10.09
N PRO A 423 44.06 43.56 10.83
CA PRO A 423 45.11 42.65 10.38
C PRO A 423 44.73 41.76 9.19
N GLU A 424 43.45 41.36 9.09
CA GLU A 424 42.98 40.50 8.01
C GLU A 424 42.89 41.27 6.70
N GLU A 425 42.36 42.49 6.75
CA GLU A 425 42.30 43.39 5.60
C GLU A 425 43.70 43.70 5.06
N LEU A 426 44.65 44.02 5.94
CA LEU A 426 46.02 44.35 5.56
C LEU A 426 46.77 43.14 4.94
N SER A 427 46.57 41.94 5.49
CA SER A 427 47.09 40.68 4.91
C SER A 427 46.47 40.36 3.56
N ASN A 428 45.16 40.54 3.42
CA ASN A 428 44.44 40.30 2.17
C ASN A 428 44.89 41.25 1.06
N ILE A 429 45.07 42.53 1.37
CA ILE A 429 45.56 43.53 0.41
C ILE A 429 47.02 43.24 0.03
N THR A 430 47.89 42.93 1.00
CA THR A 430 49.30 42.56 0.73
C THR A 430 49.41 41.30 -0.15
N ASN A 431 48.58 40.28 0.10
CA ASN A 431 48.53 39.07 -0.72
C ASN A 431 47.94 39.33 -2.12
N LYS A 432 46.94 40.21 -2.25
CA LYS A 432 46.39 40.64 -3.54
C LYS A 432 47.47 41.27 -4.42
N TYR A 433 48.27 42.19 -3.85
CA TYR A 433 49.37 42.82 -4.59
C TYR A 433 50.55 41.88 -4.85
N THR A 434 50.85 40.94 -3.94
CA THR A 434 51.86 39.88 -4.18
C THR A 434 51.47 38.97 -5.36
N LYS A 435 50.18 38.59 -5.46
CA LYS A 435 49.64 37.84 -6.60
C LYS A 435 49.69 38.66 -7.88
N SER A 436 49.35 39.94 -7.80
CA SER A 436 49.41 40.87 -8.94
C SER A 436 50.84 41.01 -9.46
N VAL A 437 51.84 41.17 -8.58
CA VAL A 437 53.27 41.19 -8.94
C VAL A 437 53.69 39.89 -9.64
N THR A 438 53.28 38.73 -9.12
CA THR A 438 53.62 37.42 -9.74
C THR A 438 52.98 37.26 -11.13
N GLN A 439 51.76 37.76 -11.32
CA GLN A 439 51.06 37.75 -12.60
C GLN A 439 51.75 38.69 -13.61
N LEU A 440 52.21 39.85 -13.16
CA LEU A 440 52.93 40.82 -13.97
C LEU A 440 54.34 40.34 -14.35
N GLU A 441 55.04 39.63 -13.45
CA GLU A 441 56.35 39.01 -13.74
C GLU A 441 56.26 37.91 -14.81
N LYS A 442 55.17 37.12 -14.81
CA LYS A 442 54.98 36.04 -15.79
C LYS A 442 54.35 36.50 -17.10
N GLY A 443 53.48 37.51 -17.04
CA GLY A 443 52.64 37.94 -18.15
C GLY A 443 53.23 39.07 -18.99
N LEU A 444 54.20 39.83 -18.47
CA LEU A 444 54.88 40.91 -19.21
C LEU A 444 56.33 40.54 -19.54
N PRO A 445 56.86 40.98 -20.69
CA PRO A 445 58.29 40.88 -20.97
C PRO A 445 59.12 41.64 -19.92
N PRO A 446 60.39 41.25 -19.71
CA PRO A 446 61.24 41.78 -18.64
C PRO A 446 61.35 43.29 -18.72
N ASN A 447 61.06 43.96 -17.60
CA ASN A 447 61.04 45.41 -17.47
C ASN A 447 61.61 45.86 -16.11
N ASN A 448 61.83 47.16 -15.96
CA ASN A 448 62.46 47.74 -14.76
C ASN A 448 61.48 48.14 -13.66
N VAL A 449 60.16 48.09 -13.91
CA VAL A 449 59.12 48.63 -13.01
C VAL A 449 58.54 47.53 -12.12
N VAL A 450 58.33 46.33 -12.66
CA VAL A 450 57.85 45.16 -11.90
C VAL A 450 58.78 44.83 -10.71
N PRO A 451 60.12 44.84 -10.84
CA PRO A 451 61.02 44.61 -9.70
C PRO A 451 60.88 45.66 -8.58
N LEU A 452 60.56 46.91 -8.93
CA LEU A 452 60.42 48.00 -7.96
C LEU A 452 59.13 47.87 -7.13
N LEU A 453 58.01 47.48 -7.76
CA LEU A 453 56.78 47.15 -7.04
C LEU A 453 56.98 45.92 -6.15
N LYS A 454 57.72 44.91 -6.64
CA LYS A 454 58.03 43.69 -5.90
C LYS A 454 58.83 43.96 -4.62
N GLU A 455 59.87 44.78 -4.70
CA GLU A 455 60.67 45.15 -3.51
C GLU A 455 59.82 45.84 -2.45
N LYS A 456 58.93 46.76 -2.85
CA LYS A 456 58.01 47.46 -1.93
C LYS A 456 56.98 46.52 -1.29
N VAL A 457 56.41 45.59 -2.05
CA VAL A 457 55.41 44.64 -1.57
C VAL A 457 56.05 43.57 -0.67
N ASP A 458 57.22 43.04 -1.04
CA ASP A 458 57.94 42.04 -0.25
C ASP A 458 58.44 42.63 1.09
N GLY A 459 58.85 43.90 1.11
CA GLY A 459 59.23 44.59 2.35
C GLY A 459 58.09 44.76 3.37
N MET A 460 56.84 44.87 2.90
CA MET A 460 55.66 44.86 3.78
C MET A 460 55.25 43.44 4.15
N ARG A 461 55.40 42.48 3.23
CA ARG A 461 55.08 41.06 3.44
C ARG A 461 55.88 40.45 4.59
N GLU A 462 57.16 40.81 4.75
CA GLU A 462 57.95 40.39 5.92
C GLU A 462 57.39 40.92 7.25
N LYS A 463 56.88 42.17 7.26
CA LYS A 463 56.28 42.78 8.45
C LYS A 463 54.91 42.16 8.77
N VAL A 464 54.11 41.87 7.75
CA VAL A 464 52.79 41.20 7.86
C VAL A 464 52.93 39.75 8.35
N ARG A 465 54.01 39.05 7.98
CA ARG A 465 54.27 37.67 8.41
C ARG A 465 54.38 37.52 9.94
N ASN A 466 54.76 38.59 10.64
CA ASN A 466 54.89 38.59 12.11
C ASN A 466 53.63 39.14 12.82
N MET A 467 52.58 39.51 12.08
CA MET A 467 51.33 40.07 12.59
C MET A 467 50.38 39.07 13.31
N PRO A 468 50.42 37.74 13.11
CA PRO A 468 49.57 36.79 13.86
C PRO A 468 49.75 36.87 15.39
N ALA A 469 50.99 37.09 15.87
CA ALA A 469 51.27 37.30 17.29
C ALA A 469 50.52 38.51 17.88
N ILE A 470 50.19 39.51 17.06
CA ILE A 470 49.42 40.68 17.47
C ILE A 470 47.92 40.34 17.57
N MET A 471 47.38 39.50 16.68
CA MET A 471 45.99 39.01 16.78
C MET A 471 45.81 38.15 18.03
N ASP A 472 46.80 37.32 18.35
CA ASP A 472 46.79 36.46 19.54
C ASP A 472 46.79 37.25 20.85
N LEU A 473 47.50 38.39 20.93
CA LEU A 473 47.43 39.31 22.07
C LEU A 473 46.09 40.07 22.16
N ARG A 474 45.34 40.17 21.07
CA ARG A 474 44.00 40.81 21.03
C ARG A 474 42.86 39.82 21.30
N ASN A 475 43.16 38.56 21.62
CA ASN A 475 42.16 37.53 21.82
C ASN A 475 41.23 37.89 23.00
N PRO A 476 39.92 38.11 22.76
CA PRO A 476 38.96 38.53 23.80
C PRO A 476 38.70 37.44 24.85
N THR A 477 39.13 36.20 24.61
CA THR A 477 38.97 35.06 25.53
C THR A 477 40.11 34.95 26.54
N LEU A 478 41.13 35.82 26.47
CA LEU A 478 42.23 35.86 27.42
C LEU A 478 41.76 36.31 28.81
N LYS A 479 41.92 35.41 29.79
CA LYS A 479 41.60 35.66 31.20
C LYS A 479 42.86 36.11 31.95
N PRO A 480 42.74 36.67 33.18
CA PRO A 480 43.89 37.13 33.96
C PRO A 480 45.02 36.10 34.12
N ARG A 481 44.68 34.80 34.17
CA ARG A 481 45.65 33.68 34.20
C ARG A 481 46.50 33.55 32.93
N HIS A 482 45.95 33.88 31.76
CA HIS A 482 46.67 33.86 30.48
C HIS A 482 47.53 35.12 30.33
N TRP A 483 47.04 36.27 30.82
CA TRP A 483 47.83 37.51 30.86
C TRP A 483 49.08 37.40 31.73
N GLN A 484 48.99 36.75 32.90
CA GLN A 484 50.17 36.47 33.74
C GLN A 484 51.22 35.57 33.05
N GLN A 485 50.78 34.63 32.20
CA GLN A 485 51.68 33.79 31.41
C GLN A 485 52.34 34.57 30.26
N LEU A 486 51.57 35.45 29.60
CA LEU A 486 52.07 36.32 28.53
C LEU A 486 53.04 37.40 29.07
N GLU A 487 52.76 37.99 30.23
CA GLU A 487 53.62 38.96 30.92
C GLU A 487 54.97 38.35 31.34
N ALA A 488 54.96 37.08 31.79
CA ALA A 488 56.18 36.34 32.10
C ALA A 488 57.02 35.99 30.86
N LEU A 489 56.40 35.85 29.69
CA LEU A 489 57.07 35.51 28.42
C LEU A 489 57.65 36.73 27.71
N ILE A 490 56.96 37.88 27.74
CA ILE A 490 57.33 39.10 27.00
C ILE A 490 58.21 40.02 27.86
N GLY A 491 58.24 39.84 29.19
CA GLY A 491 59.11 40.59 30.10
C GLY A 491 58.74 42.07 30.25
N PHE A 492 57.49 42.44 29.95
CA PHE A 492 57.00 43.81 29.96
C PHE A 492 55.67 43.92 30.71
N ASN A 493 55.50 45.00 31.50
CA ASN A 493 54.29 45.25 32.28
C ASN A 493 53.40 46.28 31.56
N LEU A 494 52.22 45.86 31.11
CA LEU A 494 51.27 46.68 30.34
C LEU A 494 50.62 47.82 31.15
N ALA A 495 50.81 47.88 32.48
CA ALA A 495 50.16 48.85 33.34
C ALA A 495 50.81 50.26 33.42
N GLU A 496 51.95 50.51 32.76
CA GLU A 496 52.75 51.75 32.92
C GLU A 496 52.83 52.70 31.69
N MET A 497 51.99 52.57 30.66
CA MET A 497 52.12 53.42 29.45
C MET A 497 51.12 54.59 29.35
N GLU A 498 51.62 55.80 29.06
CA GLU A 498 50.85 57.03 28.78
C GLU A 498 50.70 57.37 27.27
N GLU A 499 51.33 56.64 26.34
CA GLU A 499 51.23 56.87 24.87
C GLU A 499 50.50 55.72 24.12
N PRO A 500 49.72 56.02 23.06
CA PRO A 500 49.02 55.00 22.26
C PRO A 500 50.01 54.18 21.41
N LEU A 501 49.83 52.85 21.42
CA LEU A 501 50.64 51.89 20.67
C LEU A 501 50.57 52.19 19.16
N SER A 502 51.67 52.10 18.42
CA SER A 502 51.70 52.15 16.95
C SER A 502 52.52 51.00 16.37
N LEU A 503 52.25 50.60 15.11
CA LEU A 503 52.94 49.48 14.45
C LEU A 503 54.47 49.70 14.36
N GLY A 504 54.89 50.97 14.28
CA GLY A 504 56.30 51.37 14.33
C GLY A 504 56.95 51.16 15.70
N LEU A 505 56.23 51.41 16.80
CA LEU A 505 56.73 51.25 18.17
C LEU A 505 56.90 49.76 18.54
N LEU A 506 55.96 48.90 18.13
CA LEU A 506 56.05 47.44 18.32
C LEU A 506 57.22 46.80 17.57
N THR A 507 57.58 47.35 16.40
CA THR A 507 58.75 46.91 15.62
C THR A 507 60.06 47.28 16.30
N SER A 508 60.08 48.33 17.14
CA SER A 508 61.25 48.73 17.93
C SER A 508 61.44 47.95 19.25
N LEU A 509 60.40 47.22 19.69
CA LEU A 509 60.37 46.51 20.98
C LEU A 509 60.66 44.99 20.87
N ASN A 510 61.04 44.48 19.70
CA ASN A 510 61.34 43.04 19.46
C ASN A 510 60.25 42.04 19.92
N ALA A 511 58.99 42.48 20.06
CA ALA A 511 57.88 41.61 20.48
C ALA A 511 57.61 40.45 19.50
N PHE A 512 58.10 40.56 18.26
CA PHE A 512 57.94 39.56 17.20
C PHE A 512 58.80 38.30 17.37
N ASP A 513 59.81 38.33 18.27
CA ASP A 513 60.72 37.20 18.50
C ASP A 513 60.07 36.06 19.33
N HIS A 514 58.95 36.34 20.02
CA HIS A 514 58.24 35.38 20.89
C HIS A 514 56.88 34.92 20.33
N SER A 515 56.64 35.09 19.02
CA SER A 515 55.36 34.86 18.35
C SER A 515 54.74 33.47 18.57
N ALA A 516 55.54 32.39 18.53
CA ALA A 516 55.04 31.02 18.69
C ALA A 516 54.47 30.74 20.10
N ALA A 517 55.07 31.32 21.15
CA ALA A 517 54.62 31.11 22.52
C ALA A 517 53.33 31.88 22.83
N ILE A 518 53.17 33.07 22.23
CA ILE A 518 51.96 33.89 22.34
C ILE A 518 50.77 33.18 21.68
N GLN A 519 50.99 32.58 20.51
CA GLN A 519 49.97 31.81 19.79
C GLN A 519 49.48 30.60 20.58
N GLU A 520 50.36 29.89 21.28
CA GLU A 520 50.00 28.74 22.10
C GLU A 520 49.05 29.12 23.26
N VAL A 521 49.35 30.22 23.96
CA VAL A 521 48.53 30.71 25.08
C VAL A 521 47.17 31.24 24.59
N SER A 522 47.14 31.96 23.46
CA SER A 522 45.90 32.42 22.81
C SER A 522 45.02 31.24 22.36
N SER A 523 45.61 30.22 21.74
CA SER A 523 44.87 29.02 21.30
C SER A 523 44.30 28.23 22.47
N GLN A 524 45.02 28.17 23.60
CA GLN A 524 44.53 27.56 24.83
C GLN A 524 43.30 28.32 25.37
N ALA A 525 43.37 29.65 25.43
CA ALA A 525 42.28 30.49 25.93
C ALA A 525 40.98 30.34 25.13
N SER A 526 41.08 30.33 23.80
CA SER A 526 39.93 30.14 22.91
C SER A 526 39.28 28.77 23.08
N SER A 527 40.11 27.72 23.22
CA SER A 527 39.64 26.36 23.43
C SER A 527 38.90 26.22 24.78
N GLU A 528 39.45 26.79 25.85
CA GLU A 528 38.80 26.80 27.18
C GLU A 528 37.45 27.53 27.16
N ALA A 529 37.37 28.70 26.51
CA ALA A 529 36.14 29.48 26.43
C ALA A 529 35.01 28.75 25.67
N SER A 530 35.35 28.00 24.63
CA SER A 530 34.37 27.19 23.87
C SER A 530 33.74 26.08 24.73
N LEU A 531 34.55 25.42 25.57
CA LEU A 531 34.08 24.35 26.47
C LEU A 531 33.23 24.91 27.61
N GLU A 532 33.59 26.07 28.17
CA GLU A 532 32.78 26.77 29.17
C GLU A 532 31.41 27.17 28.61
N LEU A 533 31.34 27.61 27.35
CA LEU A 533 30.08 27.94 26.69
C LEU A 533 29.19 26.70 26.50
N LEU A 534 29.78 25.57 26.08
CA LEU A 534 29.06 24.30 25.93
C LEU A 534 28.51 23.81 27.27
N LEU A 535 29.31 23.85 28.34
CA LEU A 535 28.85 23.49 29.68
C LEU A 535 27.70 24.40 30.14
N LYS A 536 27.82 25.71 29.92
CA LYS A 536 26.77 26.67 30.27
C LYS A 536 25.46 26.44 29.51
N LYS A 537 25.53 26.02 28.24
CA LYS A 537 24.34 25.64 27.47
C LYS A 537 23.60 24.44 28.08
N VAL A 538 24.34 23.42 28.52
CA VAL A 538 23.76 22.27 29.24
C VAL A 538 23.09 22.74 30.53
N GLU A 539 23.78 23.55 31.33
CA GLU A 539 23.24 24.09 32.59
C GLU A 539 21.97 24.92 32.40
N ASP A 540 21.93 25.78 31.39
CA ASP A 540 20.80 26.67 31.15
C ASP A 540 19.59 25.90 30.57
N ALA A 541 19.83 24.84 29.78
CA ALA A 541 18.74 24.00 29.28
C ALA A 541 17.99 23.29 30.42
N TRP A 542 18.72 22.65 31.35
CA TRP A 542 18.12 21.88 32.44
C TRP A 542 17.47 22.72 33.55
N LYS A 543 17.76 24.03 33.64
CA LYS A 543 17.12 24.93 34.61
C LYS A 543 15.63 25.18 34.33
N SER A 544 15.21 25.08 33.07
CA SER A 544 13.84 25.39 32.65
C SER A 544 13.06 24.16 32.19
N THR A 545 13.67 22.98 32.15
CA THR A 545 13.00 21.75 31.70
C THR A 545 12.00 21.27 32.76
N GLU A 546 10.76 21.06 32.34
CA GLU A 546 9.68 20.54 33.17
C GLU A 546 9.15 19.20 32.62
N PHE A 547 8.75 18.28 33.49
CA PHE A 547 8.01 17.08 33.14
C PHE A 547 6.59 17.43 32.73
N THR A 548 6.14 16.85 31.61
CA THR A 548 4.74 16.93 31.20
C THR A 548 3.92 15.91 32.01
N VAL A 549 3.04 16.41 32.86
CA VAL A 549 2.21 15.59 33.77
C VAL A 549 0.75 15.64 33.31
N ILE A 550 0.19 14.48 32.96
CA ILE A 550 -1.14 14.34 32.37
C ILE A 550 -2.08 13.64 33.36
N PRO A 551 -3.35 14.07 33.51
CA PRO A 551 -4.35 13.35 34.30
C PRO A 551 -4.71 11.99 33.67
N TYR A 552 -4.84 10.95 34.49
CA TYR A 552 -5.18 9.59 34.04
C TYR A 552 -6.64 9.22 34.42
N LYS A 553 -7.47 8.92 33.40
CA LYS A 553 -8.93 8.68 33.49
C LYS A 553 -9.70 9.91 34.03
N ASP A 554 -11.02 9.79 34.25
CA ASP A 554 -11.87 10.82 34.89
C ASP A 554 -11.65 10.96 36.41
N SER A 555 -10.60 10.32 36.93
CA SER A 555 -10.26 10.28 38.35
C SER A 555 -9.60 11.58 38.79
N LYS A 556 -10.21 12.28 39.76
CA LYS A 556 -9.57 13.45 40.39
C LYS A 556 -8.33 12.99 41.16
N ASP A 557 -7.21 13.71 40.96
CA ASP A 557 -5.95 13.57 41.68
C ASP A 557 -5.06 12.35 41.30
N VAL A 558 -5.18 11.81 40.09
CA VAL A 558 -4.27 10.77 39.55
C VAL A 558 -3.58 11.27 38.29
N PHE A 559 -2.25 11.20 38.26
CA PHE A 559 -1.43 11.74 37.19
C PHE A 559 -0.39 10.72 36.71
N ILE A 560 -0.01 10.83 35.44
CA ILE A 560 1.07 10.06 34.79
C ILE A 560 2.04 11.02 34.10
N VAL A 561 3.29 10.60 33.92
CA VAL A 561 4.25 11.34 33.08
C VAL A 561 3.92 11.04 31.62
N GLY A 562 3.73 12.07 30.81
CA GLY A 562 3.54 11.98 29.36
C GLY A 562 4.57 12.81 28.61
N GLY A 563 4.70 12.63 27.30
CA GLY A 563 5.59 13.45 26.46
C GLY A 563 7.07 13.38 26.87
N THR A 564 7.60 12.19 27.14
CA THR A 564 8.99 12.01 27.61
C THR A 564 10.05 12.09 26.53
N ASP A 565 9.66 12.09 25.26
CA ASP A 565 10.58 12.03 24.11
C ASP A 565 11.50 13.27 24.08
N GLU A 566 10.96 14.46 24.34
CA GLU A 566 11.73 15.71 24.38
C GLU A 566 12.78 15.72 25.50
N ILE A 567 12.46 15.13 26.65
CA ILE A 567 13.37 15.05 27.82
C ILE A 567 14.46 13.99 27.60
N GLN A 568 14.12 12.85 26.98
CA GLN A 568 15.08 11.82 26.61
C GLN A 568 16.07 12.33 25.55
N GLN A 569 15.57 13.03 24.53
CA GLN A 569 16.42 13.68 23.53
C GLN A 569 17.36 14.72 24.17
N LEU A 570 16.84 15.56 25.06
CA LEU A 570 17.66 16.55 25.78
C LEU A 570 18.74 15.88 26.65
N TRP A 571 18.44 14.73 27.26
CA TRP A 571 19.37 13.94 28.04
C TRP A 571 20.49 13.33 27.19
N ASP A 572 20.17 12.75 26.04
CA ASP A 572 21.16 12.22 25.10
C ASP A 572 22.11 13.34 24.60
N ASP A 573 21.55 14.47 24.18
CA ASP A 573 22.31 15.64 23.73
C ASP A 573 23.23 16.18 24.83
N SER A 574 22.75 16.21 26.08
CA SER A 574 23.52 16.66 27.24
C SER A 574 24.66 15.71 27.57
N ASN A 575 24.45 14.39 27.48
CA ASN A 575 25.48 13.38 27.66
C ASN A 575 26.58 13.47 26.60
N ILE A 576 26.21 13.68 25.33
CA ILE A 576 27.17 13.87 24.23
C ILE A 576 28.02 15.13 24.47
N ASN A 577 27.39 16.24 24.84
CA ASN A 577 28.09 17.50 25.12
C ASN A 577 29.06 17.37 26.30
N ILE A 578 28.63 16.74 27.40
CA ILE A 578 29.46 16.53 28.59
C ILE A 578 30.60 15.56 28.33
N ALA A 579 30.37 14.46 27.60
CA ALA A 579 31.44 13.53 27.19
C ALA A 579 32.48 14.21 26.30
N THR A 580 32.03 15.07 25.38
CA THR A 580 32.91 15.87 24.52
C THR A 580 33.78 16.81 25.35
N ILE A 581 33.21 17.51 26.34
CA ILE A 581 33.96 18.39 27.24
C ILE A 581 34.97 17.59 28.08
N ALA A 582 34.56 16.45 28.63
CA ALA A 582 35.41 15.60 29.47
C ALA A 582 36.61 15.02 28.72
N SER A 583 36.47 14.72 27.43
CA SER A 583 37.54 14.19 26.58
C SER A 583 38.59 15.23 26.16
N SER A 584 38.30 16.53 26.34
CA SER A 584 39.17 17.61 25.88
C SER A 584 40.38 17.82 26.79
N ARG A 585 41.56 18.00 26.19
CA ARG A 585 42.80 18.32 26.91
C ARG A 585 42.77 19.66 27.65
N HIS A 586 41.84 20.55 27.32
CA HIS A 586 41.69 21.89 27.92
C HIS A 586 40.60 21.93 29.01
N VAL A 587 40.09 20.77 29.47
CA VAL A 587 39.04 20.69 30.50
C VAL A 587 39.47 21.11 31.90
N GLY A 588 40.78 21.21 32.15
CA GLY A 588 41.37 21.41 33.49
C GLY A 588 40.64 22.42 34.40
N PRO A 589 40.37 23.67 33.95
CA PRO A 589 39.72 24.69 34.78
C PRO A 589 38.26 24.41 35.17
N ILE A 590 37.55 23.57 34.42
CA ILE A 590 36.12 23.26 34.61
C ILE A 590 35.85 21.80 34.97
N LYS A 591 36.90 20.98 35.10
CA LYS A 591 36.80 19.53 35.29
C LYS A 591 35.88 19.12 36.44
N SER A 592 35.96 19.80 37.58
CA SER A 592 35.11 19.48 38.75
C SER A 592 33.62 19.64 38.45
N ARG A 593 33.25 20.68 37.70
CA ARG A 593 31.83 20.93 37.32
C ARG A 593 31.34 19.92 36.30
N VAL A 594 32.21 19.49 35.38
CA VAL A 594 31.88 18.47 34.38
C VAL A 594 31.64 17.12 35.06
N GLU A 595 32.46 16.74 36.04
CA GLU A 595 32.29 15.51 36.84
C GLU A 595 30.97 15.54 37.65
N GLU A 596 30.61 16.68 38.23
CA GLU A 596 29.32 16.85 38.92
C GLU A 596 28.13 16.63 37.97
N TRP A 597 28.16 17.23 36.78
CA TRP A 597 27.10 17.06 35.76
C TRP A 597 27.04 15.64 35.20
N GLN A 598 28.17 14.94 35.05
CA GLN A 598 28.20 13.53 34.65
C GLN A 598 27.45 12.65 35.66
N ILE A 599 27.68 12.86 36.95
CA ILE A 599 27.00 12.11 38.02
C ILE A 599 25.50 12.40 38.01
N LEU A 600 25.12 13.67 37.86
CA LEU A 600 23.72 14.09 37.86
C LEU A 600 22.93 13.54 36.67
N LEU A 601 23.50 13.56 35.45
CA LEU A 601 22.85 13.05 34.24
C LEU A 601 22.74 11.51 34.26
N ASP A 602 23.75 10.80 34.73
CA ASP A 602 23.70 9.33 34.88
C ASP A 602 22.61 8.91 35.90
N LEU A 603 22.53 9.63 37.02
CA LEU A 603 21.51 9.40 38.04
C LEU A 603 20.09 9.70 37.52
N PHE A 604 19.93 10.77 36.75
CA PHE A 604 18.66 11.13 36.13
C PHE A 604 18.17 10.07 35.14
N GLY A 605 19.04 9.61 34.23
CA GLY A 605 18.67 8.60 33.22
C GLY A 605 18.20 7.29 33.86
N LYS A 606 18.96 6.76 34.83
CA LYS A 606 18.57 5.56 35.60
C LYS A 606 17.23 5.73 36.32
N THR A 607 16.98 6.89 36.90
CA THR A 607 15.73 7.17 37.63
C THR A 607 14.55 7.26 36.67
N LEU A 608 14.73 7.88 35.50
CA LEU A 608 13.70 8.03 34.48
C LEU A 608 13.29 6.67 33.88
N ASP A 609 14.26 5.81 33.55
CA ASP A 609 13.99 4.49 32.97
C ASP A 609 13.20 3.59 33.93
N GLU A 610 13.64 3.51 35.20
CA GLU A 610 12.96 2.74 36.24
C GLU A 610 11.55 3.28 36.52
N TRP A 611 11.38 4.60 36.52
CA TRP A 611 10.06 5.22 36.67
C TRP A 611 9.14 4.85 35.50
N LEU A 612 9.59 4.97 34.25
CA LEU A 612 8.77 4.64 33.08
C LEU A 612 8.40 3.15 33.04
N GLN A 613 9.28 2.27 33.49
CA GLN A 613 8.98 0.85 33.65
C GLN A 613 7.95 0.60 34.76
N CYS A 614 8.08 1.29 35.89
CA CYS A 614 7.13 1.24 36.99
C CYS A 614 5.75 1.75 36.56
N GLN A 615 5.68 2.87 35.83
CA GLN A 615 4.43 3.44 35.30
C GLN A 615 3.75 2.48 34.32
N ARG A 616 4.48 1.86 33.38
CA ARG A 616 3.91 0.85 32.46
C ARG A 616 3.31 -0.34 33.21
N SER A 617 4.04 -0.85 34.20
CA SER A 617 3.58 -1.98 35.02
C SER A 617 2.38 -1.59 35.89
N TRP A 618 2.39 -0.38 36.46
CA TRP A 618 1.28 0.14 37.28
C TRP A 618 0.02 0.35 36.45
N LEU A 619 0.12 0.91 35.23
CA LEU A 619 -1.02 1.11 34.33
C LEU A 619 -1.73 -0.21 34.00
N TYR A 620 -0.95 -1.26 33.68
CA TYR A 620 -1.46 -2.60 33.42
C TYR A 620 -2.12 -3.23 34.65
N LEU A 621 -1.49 -3.12 35.82
CA LEU A 621 -2.03 -3.70 37.05
C LEU A 621 -3.23 -2.92 37.59
N GLU A 622 -3.29 -1.60 37.37
CA GLU A 622 -4.41 -0.76 37.79
C GLU A 622 -5.69 -1.13 37.06
N SER A 623 -5.66 -1.37 35.75
CA SER A 623 -6.84 -1.80 34.99
C SER A 623 -7.37 -3.14 35.51
N ILE A 624 -6.48 -4.11 35.77
CA ILE A 624 -6.83 -5.45 36.26
C ILE A 624 -7.37 -5.41 37.68
N PHE A 625 -6.64 -4.81 38.62
CA PHE A 625 -7.01 -4.80 40.03
C PHE A 625 -8.06 -3.75 40.37
N SER A 626 -8.47 -2.88 39.44
CA SER A 626 -9.66 -2.03 39.62
C SER A 626 -10.97 -2.85 39.64
N ALA A 627 -10.98 -4.03 39.02
CA ALA A 627 -12.14 -4.90 38.93
C ALA A 627 -12.47 -5.58 40.28
N PRO A 628 -13.67 -5.37 40.87
CA PRO A 628 -14.04 -5.91 42.18
C PRO A 628 -14.00 -7.44 42.25
N ASP A 629 -14.26 -8.11 41.13
CA ASP A 629 -14.31 -9.58 41.06
C ASP A 629 -12.91 -10.19 41.12
N ILE A 630 -11.92 -9.55 40.48
CA ILE A 630 -10.50 -9.97 40.56
C ILE A 630 -9.96 -9.73 41.96
N GLN A 631 -10.29 -8.59 42.59
CA GLN A 631 -9.90 -8.32 43.99
C GLN A 631 -10.43 -9.38 44.98
N ARG A 632 -11.61 -9.96 44.70
CA ARG A 632 -12.18 -11.05 45.52
C ARG A 632 -11.50 -12.39 45.29
N GLN A 633 -11.07 -12.66 44.06
CA GLN A 633 -10.37 -13.91 43.71
C GLN A 633 -8.90 -13.90 44.15
N LEU A 634 -8.24 -12.73 44.12
CA LEU A 634 -6.82 -12.54 44.47
C LEU A 634 -6.64 -11.45 45.55
N PRO A 635 -7.12 -11.68 46.79
CA PRO A 635 -7.17 -10.63 47.82
C PRO A 635 -5.81 -10.26 48.42
N SER A 636 -4.83 -11.18 48.43
CA SER A 636 -3.47 -10.92 48.92
C SER A 636 -2.71 -9.99 47.98
N GLU A 637 -2.80 -10.26 46.69
CA GLU A 637 -2.15 -9.55 45.60
C GLU A 637 -2.78 -8.17 45.43
N ALA A 638 -4.10 -8.08 45.49
CA ALA A 638 -4.82 -6.81 45.48
C ALA A 638 -4.40 -5.91 46.64
N LYS A 639 -4.25 -6.45 47.86
CA LYS A 639 -3.80 -5.68 49.03
C LYS A 639 -2.36 -5.16 48.88
N SER A 640 -1.47 -5.98 48.33
CA SER A 640 -0.09 -5.57 48.01
C SER A 640 -0.07 -4.47 46.95
N PHE A 641 -0.86 -4.61 45.88
CA PHE A 641 -0.99 -3.60 44.84
C PHE A 641 -1.54 -2.28 45.37
N MET A 642 -2.57 -2.28 46.23
CA MET A 642 -3.12 -1.05 46.81
C MET A 642 -2.10 -0.23 47.62
N ALA A 643 -1.10 -0.88 48.24
CA ALA A 643 -0.02 -0.19 48.94
C ALA A 643 0.92 0.52 47.96
N VAL A 644 1.26 -0.14 46.86
CA VAL A 644 2.07 0.43 45.77
C VAL A 644 1.31 1.55 45.05
N ASP A 645 0.03 1.34 44.74
CA ASP A 645 -0.85 2.32 44.11
C ASP A 645 -0.92 3.64 44.90
N LYS A 646 -1.07 3.54 46.23
CA LYS A 646 -1.06 4.72 47.10
C LYS A 646 0.27 5.46 47.03
N SER A 647 1.38 4.72 47.11
CA SER A 647 2.73 5.27 47.04
C SER A 647 2.96 5.99 45.71
N TYR A 648 2.60 5.34 44.59
CA TYR A 648 2.72 5.90 43.23
C TYR A 648 1.93 7.21 43.09
N LYS A 649 0.67 7.24 43.55
CA LYS A 649 -0.17 8.45 43.56
C LYS A 649 0.36 9.56 44.46
N ASP A 650 1.04 9.23 45.57
CA ASP A 650 1.70 10.22 46.44
C ASP A 650 2.88 10.88 45.72
N VAL A 651 3.72 10.11 45.01
CA VAL A 651 4.85 10.61 44.22
C VAL A 651 4.35 11.49 43.07
N MET A 652 3.37 11.03 42.29
CA MET A 652 2.84 11.78 41.15
C MET A 652 2.21 13.12 41.57
N ARG A 653 1.60 13.21 42.75
CA ARG A 653 1.11 14.49 43.30
C ARG A 653 2.22 15.46 43.71
N LYS A 654 3.37 14.95 44.16
CA LYS A 654 4.54 15.81 44.45
C LYS A 654 5.13 16.38 43.16
N VAL A 655 5.22 15.54 42.12
CA VAL A 655 5.75 15.90 40.80
C VAL A 655 4.86 16.93 40.10
N GLN A 656 3.53 16.76 40.17
CA GLN A 656 2.60 17.74 39.61
C GLN A 656 2.70 19.14 40.25
N LYS A 657 3.10 19.23 41.54
CA LYS A 657 3.25 20.51 42.25
C LYS A 657 4.52 21.26 41.88
N VAL A 658 5.57 20.54 41.52
CA VAL A 658 6.87 21.10 41.13
C VAL A 658 7.38 20.24 39.97
N PRO A 659 7.04 20.60 38.72
CA PRO A 659 7.29 19.77 37.56
C PRO A 659 8.73 19.87 37.03
N LEU A 660 9.63 20.63 37.67
CA LEU A 660 11.02 20.77 37.22
C LEU A 660 11.73 19.40 37.15
N ALA A 661 12.28 19.09 35.98
CA ALA A 661 12.94 17.80 35.73
C ALA A 661 14.21 17.64 36.56
N MET A 662 14.92 18.73 36.84
CA MET A 662 16.19 18.74 37.55
C MET A 662 16.21 19.79 38.66
N HIS A 663 15.61 19.47 39.82
CA HIS A 663 15.66 20.33 41.01
C HIS A 663 15.87 19.52 42.29
N GLU A 664 16.99 19.78 43.00
CA GLU A 664 17.42 19.24 44.32
C GLU A 664 17.26 17.71 44.55
N PRO A 665 18.06 17.07 45.42
CA PRO A 665 18.12 15.60 45.57
C PRO A 665 16.87 14.95 46.22
N VAL A 666 15.69 15.56 46.08
CA VAL A 666 14.45 15.22 46.80
C VAL A 666 13.63 14.12 46.11
N TYR A 667 13.64 14.04 44.77
CA TYR A 667 12.87 13.01 44.06
C TYR A 667 13.59 11.66 43.97
N THR A 668 14.92 11.70 43.87
CA THR A 668 15.74 10.51 43.65
C THR A 668 15.70 9.56 44.85
N ASN A 669 15.71 10.07 46.08
CA ASN A 669 15.66 9.23 47.27
C ASN A 669 14.27 8.63 47.53
N ASP A 670 13.18 9.34 47.22
CA ASP A 670 11.81 8.83 47.38
C ASP A 670 11.46 7.77 46.31
N ILE A 671 11.94 7.92 45.08
CA ILE A 671 11.76 6.96 43.99
C ILE A 671 12.69 5.74 44.17
N LEU A 672 13.95 5.93 44.57
CA LEU A 672 14.85 4.83 44.93
C LEU A 672 14.36 4.05 46.16
N ALA A 673 13.64 4.70 47.09
CA ALA A 673 13.00 4.02 48.22
C ALA A 673 11.79 3.16 47.82
N MET A 674 11.07 3.50 46.74
CA MET A 674 10.07 2.60 46.12
C MET A 674 10.71 1.38 45.45
N LEU A 675 11.92 1.56 44.91
CA LEU A 675 12.69 0.56 44.17
C LEU A 675 13.67 -0.23 45.06
N SER A 676 13.59 -0.08 46.39
CA SER A 676 14.42 -0.88 47.29
C SER A 676 14.10 -2.37 47.12
N PRO A 677 15.02 -3.29 47.47
CA PRO A 677 14.80 -4.75 47.35
C PRO A 677 13.56 -5.28 48.09
N GLU A 678 13.01 -4.52 49.05
CA GLU A 678 11.71 -4.82 49.68
C GLU A 678 10.51 -4.52 48.76
N GLY A 679 10.59 -3.46 47.93
CA GLY A 679 9.59 -3.12 46.91
C GLY A 679 9.61 -4.10 45.74
N GLU A 680 10.80 -4.51 45.28
CA GLU A 680 10.95 -5.60 44.29
C GLU A 680 10.40 -6.93 44.82
N ARG A 681 10.53 -7.24 46.11
CA ARG A 681 9.93 -8.48 46.67
C ARG A 681 8.41 -8.47 46.70
N VAL A 682 7.78 -7.30 46.73
CA VAL A 682 6.33 -7.13 46.69
C VAL A 682 5.81 -6.97 45.26
N ALA A 683 6.60 -6.38 44.34
CA ALA A 683 6.29 -6.22 42.92
C ALA A 683 6.66 -7.44 42.05
N LEU A 684 7.66 -8.23 42.46
CA LEU A 684 8.16 -9.44 41.76
C LEU A 684 8.05 -10.69 42.66
N GLY A 685 6.98 -10.79 43.43
CA GLY A 685 6.56 -12.06 44.03
C GLY A 685 6.03 -13.00 42.94
N LYS A 686 6.93 -13.74 42.27
CA LYS A 686 6.67 -14.75 41.21
C LYS A 686 5.68 -14.26 40.13
N ARG A 687 6.16 -13.99 38.91
CA ARG A 687 5.30 -14.02 37.71
C ARG A 687 4.46 -15.32 37.78
N PRO A 688 3.12 -15.26 37.87
CA PRO A 688 2.31 -16.43 37.63
C PRO A 688 2.55 -16.80 36.17
N SER A 689 3.07 -18.00 35.93
CA SER A 689 3.39 -18.53 34.60
C SER A 689 2.13 -18.87 33.78
N ALA A 690 1.06 -18.08 33.90
CA ALA A 690 -0.26 -18.42 33.39
C ALA A 690 -1.05 -17.24 32.78
N ILE A 691 -0.50 -16.03 32.66
CA ILE A 691 -1.27 -14.87 32.15
C ILE A 691 -0.38 -14.00 31.25
N ASP A 692 -0.05 -14.53 30.06
CA ASP A 692 0.47 -13.76 28.91
C ASP A 692 -0.65 -13.55 27.86
N HIS A 693 -1.91 -13.42 28.33
CA HIS A 693 -3.06 -13.11 27.48
C HIS A 693 -3.31 -11.60 27.45
N GLU A 694 -2.44 -10.84 26.78
CA GLU A 694 -2.61 -9.38 26.57
C GLU A 694 -3.95 -9.05 25.86
N GLU A 695 -4.43 -9.91 24.94
CA GLU A 695 -5.60 -9.60 24.11
C GLU A 695 -6.97 -9.92 24.76
N ASN A 696 -7.06 -10.84 25.72
CA ASN A 696 -8.36 -11.24 26.28
C ASN A 696 -8.92 -10.25 27.30
N TYR A 697 -8.08 -9.46 27.97
CA TYR A 697 -8.53 -8.52 28.99
C TYR A 697 -8.88 -7.14 28.41
N ASP A 698 -8.23 -6.72 27.33
CA ASP A 698 -8.64 -5.54 26.54
C ASP A 698 -10.07 -5.70 25.98
N LEU A 699 -10.48 -6.93 25.62
CA LEU A 699 -11.86 -7.23 25.23
C LEU A 699 -12.87 -7.06 26.37
N VAL A 700 -12.47 -7.30 27.63
CA VAL A 700 -13.35 -7.09 28.80
C VAL A 700 -13.59 -5.60 29.05
N GLU A 701 -12.57 -4.76 28.85
CA GLU A 701 -12.67 -3.30 29.00
C GLU A 701 -13.38 -2.66 27.79
N GLN A 702 -13.11 -3.11 26.55
CA GLN A 702 -13.79 -2.64 25.34
C GLN A 702 -15.27 -3.06 25.26
N ALA A 703 -15.65 -4.23 25.78
CA ALA A 703 -17.04 -4.68 25.83
C ALA A 703 -17.93 -3.78 26.72
N GLN A 704 -17.37 -3.07 27.70
CA GLN A 704 -18.10 -2.09 28.50
C GLN A 704 -18.16 -0.70 27.85
N ILE A 705 -17.18 -0.35 27.00
CA ILE A 705 -17.05 0.98 26.38
C ILE A 705 -17.79 1.10 25.03
N GLN A 706 -18.04 -0.01 24.32
CA GLN A 706 -18.80 -0.01 23.04
C GLN A 706 -20.27 0.43 23.15
N HIS A 707 -20.74 0.84 24.32
CA HIS A 707 -22.04 1.47 24.50
C HIS A 707 -22.14 2.91 23.92
N SER A 708 -21.06 3.51 23.41
CA SER A 708 -21.02 4.96 23.18
C SER A 708 -20.29 5.50 21.93
N ARG A 709 -19.79 4.68 20.99
CA ARG A 709 -19.17 5.21 19.75
C ARG A 709 -19.69 4.54 18.48
N GLY A 710 -20.67 5.26 17.90
CA GLY A 710 -21.03 5.39 16.49
C GLY A 710 -20.78 4.25 15.51
N GLU A 711 -21.85 3.51 15.17
CA GLU A 711 -22.17 3.19 13.77
C GLU A 711 -23.69 2.93 13.60
N SER A 712 -24.36 3.86 12.89
CA SER A 712 -25.77 3.85 12.42
C SER A 712 -26.92 3.85 13.45
N THR A 713 -27.69 4.95 13.42
CA THR A 713 -28.95 5.28 14.11
C THR A 713 -29.87 4.11 14.48
N LEU A 714 -30.38 4.15 15.72
CA LEU A 714 -31.49 3.33 16.24
C LEU A 714 -32.82 3.79 15.59
N PRO A 715 -33.82 2.90 15.37
CA PRO A 715 -35.20 3.30 15.14
C PRO A 715 -35.84 3.76 16.46
N ASP A 716 -36.66 4.82 16.42
CA ASP A 716 -37.24 5.53 17.58
C ASP A 716 -38.22 4.71 18.45
N ASP A 717 -38.60 3.49 18.07
CA ASP A 717 -39.66 2.71 18.74
C ASP A 717 -39.20 1.82 19.91
N ALA A 718 -37.93 1.88 20.33
CA ALA A 718 -37.42 1.09 21.46
C ALA A 718 -37.40 1.84 22.82
N SER A 719 -38.14 2.94 22.96
CA SER A 719 -38.09 3.81 24.14
C SER A 719 -38.93 3.34 25.35
N GLN A 720 -39.51 2.14 25.33
CA GLN A 720 -40.37 1.65 26.44
C GLN A 720 -40.11 0.19 26.87
N SER A 721 -38.87 -0.18 27.22
CA SER A 721 -38.63 -1.27 28.18
C SER A 721 -37.22 -1.20 28.81
N PRO A 722 -37.05 -1.41 30.14
CA PRO A 722 -35.75 -1.21 30.84
C PRO A 722 -34.81 -2.43 30.75
N THR A 723 -34.94 -3.30 29.76
CA THR A 723 -34.12 -4.51 29.63
C THR A 723 -33.19 -4.44 28.40
N PRO A 724 -31.86 -4.51 28.57
CA PRO A 724 -30.94 -4.53 27.43
C PRO A 724 -31.02 -5.91 26.74
N LEU A 725 -31.61 -5.93 25.54
CA LEU A 725 -31.48 -7.00 24.57
C LEU A 725 -30.17 -6.82 23.82
N VAL A 726 -29.37 -7.89 23.69
CA VAL A 726 -28.17 -7.87 22.84
C VAL A 726 -28.61 -7.89 21.38
N TYR A 727 -28.49 -6.75 20.70
CA TYR A 727 -28.73 -6.63 19.25
C TYR A 727 -27.40 -6.83 18.51
N PHE A 728 -27.32 -7.89 17.68
CA PHE A 728 -26.28 -7.99 16.66
C PHE A 728 -26.81 -7.40 15.35
N LYS A 729 -26.33 -6.20 15.01
CA LYS A 729 -26.57 -5.57 13.70
C LYS A 729 -25.47 -6.07 12.76
N LEU A 730 -25.58 -7.31 12.27
CA LEU A 730 -24.81 -7.73 11.09
C LEU A 730 -25.52 -7.25 9.84
N TYR A 731 -24.74 -6.86 8.82
CA TYR A 731 -25.10 -6.24 7.53
C TYR A 731 -26.11 -7.02 6.64
N ALA A 732 -27.21 -7.52 7.20
CA ALA A 732 -28.26 -8.23 6.49
C ALA A 732 -29.56 -7.41 6.49
N LEU A 733 -30.36 -7.59 5.43
CA LEU A 733 -31.75 -7.11 5.30
C LEU A 733 -32.67 -7.61 6.46
N PHE A 734 -32.17 -8.51 7.31
CA PHE A 734 -32.81 -9.04 8.50
C PHE A 734 -31.83 -9.05 9.69
N SER A 735 -32.21 -8.42 10.80
CA SER A 735 -31.47 -8.55 12.07
C SER A 735 -31.74 -9.94 12.65
N LEU A 736 -30.69 -10.70 12.96
CA LEU A 736 -30.81 -11.90 13.80
C LEU A 736 -31.18 -11.44 15.22
N THR A 737 -32.48 -11.40 15.54
CA THR A 737 -32.94 -11.01 16.87
C THR A 737 -32.79 -12.16 17.85
N PHE A 738 -31.82 -12.05 18.75
CA PHE A 738 -31.61 -12.98 19.85
C PHE A 738 -32.53 -12.62 21.03
N LYS A 739 -33.74 -13.18 21.07
CA LYS A 739 -34.64 -12.97 22.21
C LYS A 739 -34.07 -13.62 23.48
N GLY A 740 -33.79 -12.82 24.50
CA GLY A 740 -33.49 -13.28 25.86
C GLY A 740 -32.01 -13.40 26.26
N LEU A 741 -31.07 -13.12 25.36
CA LEU A 741 -29.64 -13.09 25.68
C LEU A 741 -29.27 -11.81 26.44
N LYS A 742 -28.62 -11.97 27.59
CA LYS A 742 -28.14 -10.88 28.45
C LYS A 742 -26.62 -10.93 28.51
N ALA A 743 -25.94 -9.86 28.09
CA ALA A 743 -24.50 -9.69 28.28
C ALA A 743 -24.20 -9.33 29.75
N ARG A 744 -24.26 -10.32 30.65
CA ARG A 744 -23.96 -10.17 32.09
C ARG A 744 -23.19 -11.38 32.59
N GLY A 745 -22.13 -11.14 33.37
CA GLY A 745 -21.25 -12.18 33.92
C GLY A 745 -19.96 -12.34 33.12
N ASN A 746 -19.29 -13.48 33.26
CA ASN A 746 -18.04 -13.78 32.57
C ASN A 746 -18.20 -13.69 31.04
N VAL A 747 -17.21 -13.10 30.38
CA VAL A 747 -17.22 -12.83 28.93
C VAL A 747 -17.36 -14.12 28.12
N GLU A 748 -16.56 -15.13 28.45
CA GLU A 748 -16.62 -16.45 27.83
C GLU A 748 -18.02 -17.10 27.93
N ASP A 749 -18.69 -16.97 29.08
CA ASP A 749 -19.97 -17.63 29.31
C ASP A 749 -21.11 -17.02 28.48
N TRP A 750 -21.11 -15.70 28.28
CA TRP A 750 -22.14 -15.07 27.46
C TRP A 750 -21.79 -15.07 25.97
N LEU A 751 -20.52 -15.01 25.58
CA LEU A 751 -20.09 -15.20 24.19
C LEU A 751 -20.40 -16.62 23.69
N GLY A 752 -20.10 -17.66 24.48
CA GLY A 752 -20.45 -19.03 24.13
C GLY A 752 -21.97 -19.22 23.96
N LYS A 753 -22.79 -18.55 24.77
CA LYS A 753 -24.26 -18.55 24.61
C LYS A 753 -24.73 -17.79 23.37
N VAL A 754 -24.01 -16.74 22.94
CA VAL A 754 -24.30 -16.02 21.69
C VAL A 754 -24.01 -16.93 20.50
N GLU A 755 -22.89 -17.64 20.50
CA GLU A 755 -22.52 -18.61 19.48
C GLU A 755 -23.54 -19.75 19.38
N GLU A 756 -23.90 -20.38 20.49
CA GLU A 756 -24.90 -21.46 20.53
C GLU A 756 -26.28 -20.98 20.01
N ALA A 757 -26.67 -19.76 20.39
CA ALA A 757 -27.90 -19.15 19.91
C ALA A 757 -27.86 -18.87 18.40
N MET A 758 -26.70 -18.49 17.85
CA MET A 758 -26.52 -18.29 16.41
C MET A 758 -26.78 -19.59 15.65
N PHE A 759 -26.11 -20.68 16.04
CA PHE A 759 -26.29 -22.01 15.41
C PHE A 759 -27.75 -22.47 15.49
N THR A 760 -28.35 -22.35 16.67
CA THR A 760 -29.74 -22.78 16.90
C THR A 760 -30.73 -21.93 16.08
N ASN A 761 -30.52 -20.63 15.99
CA ASN A 761 -31.41 -19.75 15.22
C ASN A 761 -31.30 -19.99 13.73
N LEU A 762 -30.09 -20.17 13.19
CA LEU A 762 -29.92 -20.49 11.76
C LEU A 762 -30.56 -21.83 11.39
N ARG A 763 -30.42 -22.85 12.25
CA ARG A 763 -31.11 -24.14 12.05
C ARG A 763 -32.64 -23.97 12.04
N LYS A 764 -33.20 -23.21 12.99
CA LYS A 764 -34.65 -22.92 13.05
C LYS A 764 -35.14 -22.17 11.82
N LEU A 765 -34.45 -21.10 11.43
CA LEU A 765 -34.81 -20.30 10.26
C LEU A 765 -34.72 -21.12 8.97
N MET A 766 -33.74 -22.01 8.85
CA MET A 766 -33.61 -22.93 7.71
C MET A 766 -34.80 -23.89 7.63
N LYS A 767 -35.23 -24.44 8.77
CA LYS A 767 -36.43 -25.27 8.83
C LYS A 767 -37.68 -24.49 8.38
N VAL A 768 -37.84 -23.24 8.83
CA VAL A 768 -38.95 -22.37 8.38
C VAL A 768 -38.88 -22.12 6.87
N ALA A 769 -37.69 -21.82 6.35
CA ALA A 769 -37.47 -21.57 4.92
C ALA A 769 -37.87 -22.78 4.06
N ILE A 770 -37.46 -24.00 4.46
CA ILE A 770 -37.83 -25.26 3.78
C ILE A 770 -39.35 -25.44 3.73
N HIS A 771 -40.07 -25.23 4.84
CA HIS A 771 -41.52 -25.40 4.88
C HIS A 771 -42.26 -24.33 4.03
N SER A 772 -41.72 -23.12 3.94
CA SER A 772 -42.32 -22.03 3.17
C SER A 772 -42.05 -22.09 1.66
N PHE A 773 -41.07 -22.88 1.21
CA PHE A 773 -40.58 -22.89 -0.18
C PHE A 773 -41.66 -23.22 -1.22
N GLU A 774 -42.52 -24.21 -0.95
CA GLU A 774 -43.58 -24.62 -1.89
C GLU A 774 -44.83 -23.75 -1.82
N SER A 775 -44.99 -22.99 -0.73
CA SER A 775 -46.21 -22.19 -0.48
C SER A 775 -46.10 -20.74 -0.95
N SER A 776 -44.89 -20.26 -1.24
CA SER A 776 -44.61 -18.87 -1.59
C SER A 776 -44.06 -18.78 -3.02
N GLU A 777 -44.37 -17.69 -3.74
CA GLU A 777 -43.68 -17.44 -5.02
C GLU A 777 -42.19 -17.15 -4.78
N ARG A 778 -41.34 -17.53 -5.74
CA ARG A 778 -39.87 -17.45 -5.60
C ARG A 778 -39.38 -16.04 -5.24
N ASP A 779 -39.92 -14.98 -5.85
CA ASP A 779 -39.53 -13.58 -5.54
C ASP A 779 -39.89 -13.18 -4.10
N GLU A 780 -41.10 -13.47 -3.65
CA GLU A 780 -41.53 -13.18 -2.27
C GLU A 780 -40.71 -14.00 -1.26
N TRP A 781 -40.46 -15.28 -1.57
CA TRP A 781 -39.66 -16.15 -0.74
C TRP A 781 -38.23 -15.63 -0.57
N LEU A 782 -37.58 -15.18 -1.65
CA LEU A 782 -36.23 -14.59 -1.63
C LEU A 782 -36.13 -13.33 -0.76
N ARG A 783 -37.23 -12.58 -0.56
CA ARG A 783 -37.26 -11.38 0.29
C ARG A 783 -37.55 -11.69 1.76
N SER A 784 -38.13 -12.85 2.04
CA SER A 784 -38.61 -13.23 3.37
C SER A 784 -37.57 -13.94 4.24
N HIS A 785 -36.47 -14.44 3.65
CA HIS A 785 -35.46 -15.25 4.33
C HIS A 785 -34.06 -14.65 4.29
N ALA A 786 -33.18 -15.14 5.17
CA ALA A 786 -31.78 -14.71 5.21
C ALA A 786 -30.96 -15.28 4.03
N ASN A 787 -30.02 -14.49 3.51
CA ASN A 787 -29.26 -14.79 2.31
C ASN A 787 -28.56 -16.17 2.32
N GLN A 788 -27.85 -16.51 3.41
CA GLN A 788 -27.18 -17.81 3.52
C GLN A 788 -28.17 -18.98 3.48
N ILE A 789 -29.34 -18.81 4.11
CA ILE A 789 -30.39 -19.84 4.18
C ILE A 789 -30.99 -20.05 2.81
N ILE A 790 -31.27 -18.96 2.09
CA ILE A 790 -31.76 -19.01 0.71
C ILE A 790 -30.84 -19.86 -0.17
N LEU A 791 -29.54 -19.58 -0.16
CA LEU A 791 -28.56 -20.29 -0.99
C LEU A 791 -28.49 -21.79 -0.65
N THR A 792 -28.55 -22.16 0.63
CA THR A 792 -28.49 -23.56 1.06
C THR A 792 -29.81 -24.30 0.83
N VAL A 793 -30.96 -23.67 1.07
CA VAL A 793 -32.27 -24.30 0.86
C VAL A 793 -32.55 -24.51 -0.62
N GLU A 794 -32.16 -23.60 -1.50
CA GLU A 794 -32.24 -23.81 -2.96
C GLU A 794 -31.47 -25.06 -3.41
N GLN A 795 -30.24 -25.27 -2.91
CA GLN A 795 -29.47 -26.47 -3.20
C GLN A 795 -30.07 -27.75 -2.60
N LEU A 796 -30.72 -27.63 -1.44
CA LEU A 796 -31.45 -28.73 -0.79
C LEU A 796 -32.68 -29.12 -1.61
N MET A 797 -33.48 -28.16 -2.04
CA MET A 797 -34.66 -28.41 -2.87
C MET A 797 -34.27 -28.96 -4.24
N TRP A 798 -33.21 -28.44 -4.86
CA TRP A 798 -32.64 -29.03 -6.08
C TRP A 798 -32.23 -30.49 -5.88
N SER A 799 -31.51 -30.80 -4.79
CA SER A 799 -31.08 -32.17 -4.49
C SER A 799 -32.27 -33.11 -4.28
N ARG A 800 -33.31 -32.62 -3.59
CA ARG A 800 -34.55 -33.34 -3.34
C ARG A 800 -35.31 -33.62 -4.64
N ASP A 801 -35.55 -32.62 -5.46
CA ASP A 801 -36.34 -32.74 -6.68
C ASP A 801 -35.68 -33.71 -7.69
N ILE A 802 -34.35 -33.64 -7.84
CA ILE A 802 -33.61 -34.62 -8.67
C ILE A 802 -33.65 -36.03 -8.06
N THR A 803 -33.57 -36.15 -6.74
CA THR A 803 -33.68 -37.45 -6.05
C THR A 803 -35.07 -38.06 -6.32
N LEU A 804 -36.14 -37.28 -6.23
CA LEU A 804 -37.51 -37.74 -6.53
C LEU A 804 -37.67 -38.20 -7.98
N ILE A 805 -37.08 -37.49 -8.95
CA ILE A 805 -37.08 -37.89 -10.36
C ILE A 805 -36.34 -39.22 -10.56
N LEU A 806 -35.19 -39.42 -9.89
CA LEU A 806 -34.39 -40.65 -10.02
C LEU A 806 -34.98 -41.83 -9.23
N GLU A 807 -35.83 -41.58 -8.24
CA GLU A 807 -36.56 -42.59 -7.47
C GLU A 807 -37.88 -43.03 -8.15
N ASP A 808 -38.29 -42.38 -9.24
CA ASP A 808 -39.53 -42.72 -9.94
C ASP A 808 -39.56 -44.22 -10.30
N PRO A 809 -40.64 -44.95 -9.98
CA PRO A 809 -40.72 -46.39 -10.23
C PRO A 809 -40.62 -46.77 -11.72
N PHE A 810 -40.88 -45.85 -12.65
CA PHE A 810 -40.84 -46.08 -14.10
C PHE A 810 -39.55 -45.49 -14.72
N PRO A 811 -38.61 -46.33 -15.20
CA PRO A 811 -37.33 -45.85 -15.74
C PRO A 811 -37.44 -44.94 -16.97
N GLU A 812 -38.49 -45.11 -17.78
CA GLU A 812 -38.73 -44.26 -18.97
C GLU A 812 -39.08 -42.81 -18.56
N ASP A 813 -39.83 -42.66 -17.47
CA ASP A 813 -40.28 -41.36 -16.94
C ASP A 813 -39.14 -40.60 -16.25
N ARG A 814 -38.07 -41.28 -15.81
CA ARG A 814 -36.89 -40.64 -15.19
C ARG A 814 -36.17 -39.72 -16.15
N LEU A 815 -35.93 -40.17 -17.39
CA LEU A 815 -35.24 -39.37 -18.41
C LEU A 815 -36.10 -38.20 -18.87
N GLU A 816 -37.41 -38.43 -19.10
CA GLU A 816 -38.35 -37.37 -19.45
C GLU A 816 -38.47 -36.33 -18.33
N GLY A 817 -38.52 -36.78 -17.07
CA GLY A 817 -38.54 -35.91 -15.89
C GLY A 817 -37.27 -35.06 -15.76
N LEU A 818 -36.09 -35.61 -16.06
CA LEU A 818 -34.84 -34.84 -16.08
C LEU A 818 -34.83 -33.78 -17.21
N GLU A 819 -35.34 -34.12 -18.41
CA GLU A 819 -35.47 -33.17 -19.52
C GLU A 819 -36.48 -32.05 -19.24
N GLU A 820 -37.60 -32.36 -18.57
CA GLU A 820 -38.57 -31.36 -18.13
C GLU A 820 -37.99 -30.46 -17.04
N TYR A 821 -37.26 -31.04 -16.09
CA TYR A 821 -36.57 -30.27 -15.05
C TYR A 821 -35.46 -29.38 -15.63
N GLU A 822 -34.74 -29.82 -16.66
CA GLU A 822 -33.78 -29.00 -17.38
C GLU A 822 -34.45 -27.74 -17.97
N LYS A 823 -35.62 -27.90 -18.62
CA LYS A 823 -36.40 -26.77 -19.15
C LYS A 823 -36.87 -25.83 -18.05
N LYS A 824 -37.30 -26.37 -16.90
CA LYS A 824 -37.65 -25.59 -15.70
C LYS A 824 -36.47 -24.72 -15.24
N CYS A 825 -35.27 -25.29 -15.13
CA CYS A 825 -34.06 -24.55 -14.75
C CYS A 825 -33.78 -23.36 -15.69
N PHE A 826 -33.93 -23.53 -17.01
CA PHE A 826 -33.76 -22.43 -17.96
C PHE A 826 -34.79 -21.30 -17.76
N GLN A 827 -36.05 -21.65 -17.55
CA GLN A 827 -37.11 -20.67 -17.34
C GLN A 827 -36.90 -19.87 -16.05
N GLU A 828 -36.50 -20.55 -14.97
CA GLU A 828 -36.24 -19.91 -13.69
C GLU A 828 -35.01 -19.00 -13.71
N LEU A 829 -33.92 -19.42 -14.37
CA LEU A 829 -32.75 -18.57 -14.59
C LEU A 829 -33.09 -17.26 -15.32
N ASN A 830 -33.94 -17.33 -16.35
CA ASN A 830 -34.40 -16.13 -17.08
C ASN A 830 -35.27 -15.21 -16.22
N LYS A 831 -36.07 -15.77 -15.30
CA LYS A 831 -36.83 -14.97 -14.31
C LYS A 831 -35.89 -14.25 -13.34
N LEU A 832 -34.84 -14.92 -12.84
CA LEU A 832 -33.83 -14.30 -11.99
C LEU A 832 -33.07 -13.18 -12.72
N ALA A 833 -32.66 -13.41 -13.97
CA ALA A 833 -32.02 -12.38 -14.80
C ALA A 833 -32.93 -11.16 -14.99
N THR A 834 -34.24 -11.40 -15.16
CA THR A 834 -35.23 -10.34 -15.24
C THR A 834 -35.32 -9.52 -13.96
N MET A 835 -35.30 -10.18 -12.81
CA MET A 835 -35.33 -9.53 -11.50
C MET A 835 -34.12 -8.61 -11.27
N VAL A 836 -32.94 -9.02 -11.72
CA VAL A 836 -31.68 -8.25 -11.60
C VAL A 836 -31.72 -6.92 -12.35
N ARG A 837 -32.53 -6.80 -13.42
CA ARG A 837 -32.69 -5.54 -14.18
C ARG A 837 -33.37 -4.43 -13.36
N GLY A 838 -34.12 -4.78 -12.31
CA GLY A 838 -34.78 -3.82 -11.44
C GLY A 838 -33.83 -3.04 -10.53
N GLU A 839 -34.34 -1.97 -9.92
CA GLU A 839 -33.65 -1.29 -8.82
C GLU A 839 -33.71 -2.17 -7.57
N LEU A 840 -32.55 -2.65 -7.12
CA LEU A 840 -32.42 -3.57 -6.00
C LEU A 840 -31.38 -3.06 -5.00
N PRO A 841 -31.58 -3.27 -3.69
CA PRO A 841 -30.56 -3.02 -2.68
C PRO A 841 -29.28 -3.82 -2.98
N LYS A 842 -28.10 -3.24 -2.68
CA LYS A 842 -26.79 -3.85 -2.93
C LYS A 842 -26.68 -5.29 -2.39
N LEU A 843 -27.24 -5.54 -1.21
CA LEU A 843 -27.23 -6.87 -0.59
C LEU A 843 -28.11 -7.89 -1.32
N LEU A 844 -29.31 -7.49 -1.76
CA LEU A 844 -30.21 -8.35 -2.52
C LEU A 844 -29.61 -8.66 -3.91
N ARG A 845 -28.95 -7.68 -4.52
CA ARG A 845 -28.19 -7.91 -5.77
C ARG A 845 -27.07 -8.93 -5.57
N ALA A 846 -26.29 -8.80 -4.48
CA ALA A 846 -25.24 -9.76 -4.16
C ALA A 846 -25.78 -11.19 -3.95
N LEU A 847 -26.95 -11.32 -3.30
CA LEU A 847 -27.66 -12.60 -3.17
C LEU A 847 -28.06 -13.16 -4.54
N LEU A 848 -28.70 -12.37 -5.40
CA LEU A 848 -29.11 -12.82 -6.73
C LEU A 848 -27.90 -13.25 -7.59
N CYS A 849 -26.78 -12.52 -7.54
CA CYS A 849 -25.56 -12.93 -8.24
C CYS A 849 -25.01 -14.28 -7.73
N ALA A 850 -25.06 -14.51 -6.41
CA ALA A 850 -24.65 -15.78 -5.82
C ALA A 850 -25.61 -16.92 -6.20
N LEU A 851 -26.92 -16.65 -6.19
CA LEU A 851 -27.95 -17.62 -6.58
C LEU A 851 -27.87 -17.98 -8.07
N ILE A 852 -27.69 -17.00 -8.95
CA ILE A 852 -27.48 -17.23 -10.39
C ILE A 852 -26.26 -18.12 -10.64
N THR A 853 -25.16 -17.92 -9.90
CA THR A 853 -23.98 -18.80 -9.99
C THR A 853 -24.33 -20.25 -9.66
N ILE A 854 -25.11 -20.46 -8.60
CA ILE A 854 -25.57 -21.80 -8.19
C ILE A 854 -26.52 -22.40 -9.22
N ASP A 855 -27.53 -21.64 -9.67
CA ASP A 855 -28.56 -22.13 -10.60
C ASP A 855 -27.98 -22.45 -11.99
N VAL A 856 -27.01 -21.67 -12.48
CA VAL A 856 -26.29 -22.00 -13.72
C VAL A 856 -25.54 -23.32 -13.58
N HIS A 857 -24.84 -23.51 -12.45
CA HIS A 857 -24.15 -24.77 -12.18
C HIS A 857 -25.13 -25.94 -12.04
N ALA A 858 -26.24 -25.75 -11.32
CA ALA A 858 -27.30 -26.74 -11.17
C ALA A 858 -27.87 -27.16 -12.53
N ARG A 859 -28.17 -26.21 -13.40
CA ARG A 859 -28.65 -26.48 -14.75
C ARG A 859 -27.63 -27.25 -15.58
N ASP A 860 -26.36 -26.86 -15.56
CA ASP A 860 -25.30 -27.56 -16.28
C ASP A 860 -25.12 -29.01 -15.78
N MET A 861 -25.24 -29.24 -14.47
CA MET A 861 -25.28 -30.60 -13.89
C MET A 861 -26.47 -31.40 -14.42
N VAL A 862 -27.69 -30.84 -14.44
CA VAL A 862 -28.86 -31.55 -15.00
C VAL A 862 -28.66 -31.85 -16.49
N THR A 863 -28.12 -30.90 -17.25
CA THR A 863 -27.80 -31.09 -18.68
C THR A 863 -26.83 -32.28 -18.85
N GLU A 864 -25.83 -32.40 -17.98
CA GLU A 864 -24.89 -33.52 -17.99
C GLU A 864 -25.56 -34.84 -17.60
N LEU A 865 -26.44 -34.86 -16.59
CA LEU A 865 -27.19 -36.06 -16.19
C LEU A 865 -28.10 -36.58 -17.31
N VAL A 866 -28.77 -35.67 -18.03
CA VAL A 866 -29.57 -35.99 -19.22
C VAL A 866 -28.68 -36.57 -20.33
N ALA A 867 -27.55 -35.91 -20.62
CA ALA A 867 -26.62 -36.35 -21.66
C ALA A 867 -26.00 -37.74 -21.35
N SER A 868 -25.63 -37.98 -20.09
CA SER A 868 -25.13 -39.27 -19.59
C SER A 868 -26.23 -40.33 -19.42
N LYS A 869 -27.51 -39.97 -19.60
CA LYS A 869 -28.68 -40.83 -19.40
C LYS A 869 -28.69 -41.51 -18.02
N VAL A 870 -28.48 -40.72 -16.97
CA VAL A 870 -28.45 -41.22 -15.60
C VAL A 870 -29.83 -41.70 -15.18
N ASP A 871 -29.92 -42.93 -14.69
CA ASP A 871 -31.18 -43.62 -14.38
C ASP A 871 -31.28 -44.09 -12.92
N SER A 872 -30.25 -43.89 -12.09
CA SER A 872 -30.19 -44.42 -10.73
C SER A 872 -29.46 -43.50 -9.77
N LEU A 873 -29.90 -43.48 -8.50
CA LEU A 873 -29.19 -42.81 -7.39
C LEU A 873 -27.79 -43.38 -7.12
N THR A 874 -27.52 -44.62 -7.55
CA THR A 874 -26.21 -45.27 -7.41
C THR A 874 -25.25 -44.86 -8.52
N ASN A 875 -25.70 -44.10 -9.51
CA ASN A 875 -24.85 -43.66 -10.61
C ASN A 875 -23.78 -42.68 -10.10
N PHE A 876 -22.53 -42.92 -10.49
CA PHE A 876 -21.40 -42.10 -10.08
C PHE A 876 -21.54 -40.64 -10.51
N ASP A 877 -22.15 -40.33 -11.66
CA ASP A 877 -22.32 -38.96 -12.15
C ASP A 877 -23.26 -38.12 -11.27
N TRP A 878 -24.22 -38.77 -10.59
CA TRP A 878 -25.02 -38.15 -9.53
C TRP A 878 -24.28 -38.15 -8.19
N GLN A 879 -23.69 -39.29 -7.82
CA GLN A 879 -22.99 -39.44 -6.54
C GLN A 879 -21.79 -38.50 -6.39
N ARG A 880 -21.12 -38.14 -7.47
CA ARG A 880 -19.96 -37.22 -7.43
C ARG A 880 -20.34 -35.76 -7.18
N GLN A 881 -21.62 -35.38 -7.27
CA GLN A 881 -22.07 -34.00 -7.02
C GLN A 881 -22.17 -33.70 -5.52
N LEU A 882 -22.06 -32.43 -5.13
CA LEU A 882 -22.31 -31.99 -3.75
C LEU A 882 -23.83 -31.86 -3.53
N ARG A 883 -24.39 -32.68 -2.64
CA ARG A 883 -25.83 -32.79 -2.42
C ARG A 883 -26.21 -32.41 -1.00
N TYR A 884 -27.36 -31.76 -0.85
CA TYR A 884 -27.86 -31.27 0.42
C TYR A 884 -29.15 -31.99 0.79
N TYR A 885 -29.21 -32.52 2.00
CA TYR A 885 -30.40 -33.21 2.50
C TYR A 885 -30.76 -32.69 3.88
N TRP A 886 -32.05 -32.68 4.20
CA TRP A 886 -32.49 -32.58 5.59
C TRP A 886 -32.58 -33.99 6.15
N ASP A 887 -31.78 -34.30 7.17
CA ASP A 887 -31.83 -35.57 7.86
C ASP A 887 -32.90 -35.50 8.96
N GLU A 888 -33.97 -36.28 8.82
CA GLU A 888 -35.09 -36.28 9.78
C GLU A 888 -34.71 -36.93 11.12
N ASP A 889 -33.76 -37.87 11.13
CA ASP A 889 -33.35 -38.58 12.35
C ASP A 889 -32.51 -37.66 13.26
N VAL A 890 -31.67 -36.84 12.65
CA VAL A 890 -30.78 -35.90 13.37
C VAL A 890 -31.38 -34.48 13.47
N ASP A 891 -32.50 -34.24 12.78
CA ASP A 891 -33.16 -32.93 12.61
C ASP A 891 -32.21 -31.81 12.17
N THR A 892 -31.36 -32.10 11.17
CA THR A 892 -30.35 -31.17 10.67
C THR A 892 -30.03 -31.35 9.19
N CYS A 893 -29.56 -30.29 8.54
CA CYS A 893 -29.00 -30.36 7.20
C CYS A 893 -27.68 -31.13 7.19
N VAL A 894 -27.56 -32.07 6.25
CA VAL A 894 -26.37 -32.86 5.94
C VAL A 894 -25.95 -32.66 4.50
N VAL A 895 -24.65 -32.50 4.29
CA VAL A 895 -24.03 -32.35 2.97
C VAL A 895 -23.37 -33.67 2.60
N ARG A 896 -23.72 -34.24 1.45
CA ARG A 896 -23.22 -35.53 0.96
C ARG A 896 -22.50 -35.37 -0.37
N MET A 897 -21.35 -36.02 -0.51
CA MET A 897 -20.61 -36.09 -1.77
C MET A 897 -19.89 -37.44 -1.86
N ALA A 898 -20.17 -38.20 -2.91
CA ALA A 898 -19.88 -39.63 -3.02
C ALA A 898 -20.31 -40.36 -1.73
N ASN A 899 -19.34 -40.93 -0.99
CA ASN A 899 -19.57 -41.63 0.28
C ASN A 899 -19.38 -40.73 1.51
N ALA A 900 -18.90 -39.49 1.32
CA ALA A 900 -18.68 -38.53 2.39
C ALA A 900 -20.00 -37.87 2.82
N CYS A 901 -20.19 -37.78 4.13
CA CYS A 901 -21.31 -37.11 4.77
C CYS A 901 -20.77 -36.15 5.82
N TYR A 902 -21.19 -34.89 5.77
CA TYR A 902 -20.79 -33.86 6.70
C TYR A 902 -22.01 -33.09 7.21
N THR A 903 -22.11 -32.91 8.52
CA THR A 903 -23.19 -32.11 9.12
C THR A 903 -22.93 -30.63 8.87
N TYR A 904 -23.94 -29.91 8.37
CA TYR A 904 -23.83 -28.47 8.11
C TYR A 904 -23.45 -27.70 9.38
N GLY A 905 -22.48 -26.79 9.28
CA GLY A 905 -21.87 -26.13 10.45
C GLY A 905 -22.70 -25.02 11.09
N TYR A 906 -23.64 -24.43 10.36
CA TYR A 906 -24.48 -23.30 10.79
C TYR A 906 -23.71 -22.06 11.28
N GLU A 907 -22.44 -21.89 10.91
CA GLU A 907 -21.75 -20.62 11.14
C GLU A 907 -22.31 -19.55 10.20
N TYR A 908 -22.54 -18.34 10.72
CA TYR A 908 -23.09 -17.25 9.93
C TYR A 908 -22.00 -16.62 9.05
N LEU A 909 -22.09 -16.82 7.74
CA LEU A 909 -21.12 -16.32 6.74
C LEU A 909 -21.67 -15.15 5.91
N GLY A 910 -22.89 -14.71 6.20
CA GLY A 910 -23.56 -13.61 5.50
C GLY A 910 -23.78 -13.85 4.01
N ALA A 911 -23.91 -12.75 3.26
CA ALA A 911 -24.08 -12.76 1.81
C ALA A 911 -22.74 -12.93 1.09
N SER A 912 -22.17 -14.13 1.18
CA SER A 912 -20.89 -14.44 0.57
C SER A 912 -21.01 -14.74 -0.93
N PRO A 913 -20.17 -14.17 -1.81
CA PRO A 913 -20.12 -14.55 -3.21
C PRO A 913 -19.67 -16.01 -3.37
N ARG A 914 -20.20 -16.66 -4.41
CA ARG A 914 -19.94 -18.06 -4.78
C ARG A 914 -18.98 -18.15 -5.96
N LEU A 915 -18.14 -19.19 -5.95
CA LEU A 915 -17.21 -19.47 -7.05
C LEU A 915 -17.95 -20.10 -8.24
N VAL A 916 -17.58 -19.70 -9.46
CA VAL A 916 -18.11 -20.30 -10.69
C VAL A 916 -17.38 -21.62 -10.97
N ILE A 917 -18.08 -22.75 -10.88
CA ILE A 917 -17.49 -24.10 -10.99
C ILE A 917 -17.27 -24.48 -12.46
N THR A 918 -16.11 -24.18 -13.03
CA THR A 918 -15.83 -24.40 -14.46
C THR A 918 -15.21 -25.77 -14.76
N PRO A 919 -15.61 -26.44 -15.87
CA PRO A 919 -14.87 -27.56 -16.46
C PRO A 919 -13.59 -27.03 -17.13
N LEU A 920 -12.58 -26.65 -16.35
CA LEU A 920 -11.26 -26.37 -16.91
C LEU A 920 -10.58 -27.68 -17.27
N THR A 921 -10.67 -28.06 -18.54
CA THR A 921 -9.78 -29.04 -19.18
C THR A 921 -8.50 -28.34 -19.62
N ASP A 922 -7.43 -28.46 -18.84
CA ASP A 922 -6.12 -28.91 -19.31
C ASP A 922 -5.09 -28.89 -18.16
N ARG A 923 -4.65 -30.09 -17.75
CA ARG A 923 -3.38 -30.37 -17.04
C ARG A 923 -3.17 -29.84 -15.62
N CYS A 924 -4.13 -29.99 -14.72
CA CYS A 924 -3.79 -30.15 -13.30
C CYS A 924 -4.02 -31.60 -12.86
N PRO A 925 -2.96 -32.44 -12.71
CA PRO A 925 -3.11 -33.70 -12.01
C PRO A 925 -3.39 -33.38 -10.54
N VAL A 926 -4.67 -33.31 -10.18
CA VAL A 926 -5.06 -33.52 -8.79
C VAL A 926 -4.71 -34.98 -8.52
N ASP A 927 -3.65 -35.22 -7.74
CA ASP A 927 -3.17 -36.56 -7.41
C ASP A 927 -4.29 -37.37 -6.74
N ALA A 928 -5.03 -38.11 -7.56
CA ALA A 928 -6.13 -38.96 -7.17
C ALA A 928 -5.59 -40.24 -6.55
N SER A 929 -5.22 -40.18 -5.27
CA SER A 929 -5.17 -41.38 -4.43
C SER A 929 -5.61 -41.05 -3.00
N PRO A 930 -6.66 -41.70 -2.48
CA PRO A 930 -7.00 -41.64 -1.04
C PRO A 930 -5.97 -42.35 -0.15
N GLN A 931 -4.96 -43.02 -0.74
CA GLN A 931 -4.03 -43.89 -0.02
C GLN A 931 -2.54 -43.53 -0.17
N ILE A 932 -2.12 -42.73 -1.18
CA ILE A 932 -0.68 -42.54 -1.46
C ILE A 932 -0.18 -41.13 -1.11
N SER A 933 -1.01 -40.07 -1.18
CA SER A 933 -0.62 -38.74 -0.67
C SER A 933 -0.49 -38.70 0.86
N LEU A 934 -1.20 -39.61 1.55
CA LEU A 934 -1.13 -39.78 3.01
C LEU A 934 0.17 -40.48 3.49
N PHE A 935 0.84 -41.18 2.59
CA PHE A 935 2.07 -41.91 2.87
C PHE A 935 3.32 -41.07 2.60
N ALA A 936 3.25 -40.04 1.74
CA ALA A 936 4.42 -39.24 1.39
C ALA A 936 4.94 -38.42 2.59
N VAL A 937 4.13 -37.64 3.30
CA VAL A 937 4.66 -36.79 4.40
C VAL A 937 5.00 -37.62 5.65
N THR A 938 4.22 -38.66 5.95
CA THR A 938 4.43 -39.49 7.14
C THR A 938 5.60 -40.48 6.96
N LEU A 939 5.80 -41.03 5.75
CA LEU A 939 6.86 -42.01 5.48
C LEU A 939 8.19 -41.35 5.04
N PHE A 940 8.16 -40.17 4.43
CA PHE A 940 9.36 -39.39 4.11
C PHE A 940 10.10 -38.93 5.38
N LEU A 941 9.38 -38.83 6.51
CA LEU A 941 9.95 -38.55 7.84
C LEU A 941 10.35 -39.81 8.63
N GLN A 942 9.87 -41.01 8.27
CA GLN A 942 10.24 -42.27 8.93
C GLN A 942 11.38 -43.04 8.24
N LEU A 943 11.67 -42.78 6.96
CA LEU A 943 12.63 -43.56 6.17
C LEU A 943 13.84 -42.75 5.67
N TYR A 944 14.41 -41.90 6.53
CA TYR A 944 15.67 -41.19 6.24
C TYR A 944 16.93 -42.10 6.26
N ASN A 945 16.81 -43.38 5.84
CA ASN A 945 17.95 -44.31 5.90
C ASN A 945 18.14 -45.28 4.71
N ASP A 946 17.35 -45.26 3.63
CA ASP A 946 17.69 -46.11 2.47
C ASP A 946 17.28 -45.52 1.10
N VAL A 947 18.30 -45.38 0.23
CA VAL A 947 18.28 -44.63 -1.05
C VAL A 947 17.63 -45.41 -2.22
N ILE A 948 17.20 -46.66 -2.04
CA ILE A 948 16.83 -47.54 -3.16
C ILE A 948 15.33 -47.54 -3.51
N PHE A 949 14.45 -46.96 -2.68
CA PHE A 949 12.99 -47.05 -2.90
C PHE A 949 12.38 -46.01 -3.86
N GLY A 950 13.10 -44.91 -4.15
CA GLY A 950 12.61 -43.81 -5.00
C GLY A 950 12.38 -44.19 -6.48
N GLN A 951 13.12 -45.17 -6.99
CA GLN A 951 12.98 -45.62 -8.39
C GLN A 951 11.79 -46.58 -8.60
N LEU A 952 11.30 -47.26 -7.55
CA LEU A 952 10.15 -48.16 -7.64
C LEU A 952 8.82 -47.39 -7.61
N LEU A 953 8.76 -46.26 -6.90
CA LEU A 953 7.58 -45.38 -6.84
C LEU A 953 7.25 -44.74 -8.20
N PHE A 954 8.27 -44.39 -8.98
CA PHE A 954 8.10 -43.79 -10.30
C PHE A 954 7.44 -44.76 -11.31
N LEU A 955 7.74 -46.06 -11.18
CA LEU A 955 7.18 -47.13 -12.02
C LEU A 955 5.73 -47.49 -11.62
N LEU A 956 5.35 -47.39 -10.35
CA LEU A 956 3.97 -47.60 -9.90
C LEU A 956 3.05 -46.42 -10.29
N ASN A 957 3.53 -45.18 -10.22
CA ASN A 957 2.80 -44.00 -10.71
C ASN A 957 2.46 -44.10 -12.20
N PHE A 958 3.34 -44.70 -13.01
CA PHE A 958 3.11 -44.86 -14.45
C PHE A 958 2.04 -45.93 -14.79
N LEU A 959 1.88 -46.95 -13.95
CA LEU A 959 0.94 -48.06 -14.19
C LEU A 959 -0.50 -47.74 -13.75
N ILE A 960 -0.69 -46.96 -12.67
CA ILE A 960 -2.02 -46.60 -12.14
C ILE A 960 -2.68 -45.47 -12.97
N PHE A 961 -1.88 -44.52 -13.46
CA PHE A 961 -2.37 -43.48 -14.39
C PHE A 961 -2.93 -44.08 -15.69
N ARG A 962 -2.43 -45.25 -16.09
CA ARG A 962 -2.93 -46.02 -17.23
C ARG A 962 -4.26 -46.74 -16.97
N PHE A 963 -4.63 -46.93 -15.69
CA PHE A 963 -5.88 -47.60 -15.30
C PHE A 963 -7.05 -46.60 -15.19
N LEU A 964 -6.82 -45.40 -14.65
CA LEU A 964 -7.83 -44.33 -14.56
C LEU A 964 -8.09 -43.62 -15.90
N SER A 965 -7.11 -43.59 -16.81
CA SER A 965 -7.31 -43.07 -18.18
C SER A 965 -8.07 -44.03 -19.11
N SER A 966 -8.43 -45.23 -18.65
CA SER A 966 -9.11 -46.22 -19.48
C SER A 966 -10.63 -46.08 -19.53
N SER A 967 -11.25 -45.26 -18.67
CA SER A 967 -12.67 -44.88 -18.78
C SER A 967 -12.80 -43.59 -19.59
N ARG A 968 -12.65 -43.71 -20.91
CA ARG A 968 -12.99 -42.65 -21.87
C ARG A 968 -14.50 -42.41 -21.85
N ASN A 969 -14.98 -41.27 -21.32
CA ASN A 969 -16.07 -40.44 -21.87
C ASN A 969 -16.65 -39.36 -20.94
N SER A 970 -16.23 -39.21 -19.68
CA SER A 970 -16.77 -38.19 -18.77
C SER A 970 -15.76 -37.06 -18.47
N VAL A 971 -16.13 -35.82 -18.78
CA VAL A 971 -15.31 -34.61 -18.58
C VAL A 971 -15.50 -34.13 -17.14
N MET A 972 -14.51 -34.32 -16.26
CA MET A 972 -14.55 -33.80 -14.87
C MET A 972 -13.92 -32.41 -14.77
N THR A 973 -14.51 -31.54 -13.94
CA THR A 973 -13.99 -30.18 -13.64
C THR A 973 -12.96 -30.22 -12.51
N GLU A 974 -11.88 -29.41 -12.56
CA GLU A 974 -10.87 -29.34 -11.48
C GLU A 974 -11.46 -29.03 -10.09
N THR A 975 -12.44 -28.12 -10.03
CA THR A 975 -13.11 -27.72 -8.77
C THR A 975 -13.93 -28.86 -8.16
N ASN A 976 -14.76 -29.58 -8.94
CA ASN A 976 -15.51 -30.74 -8.42
C ASN A 976 -14.59 -31.89 -7.99
N THR A 977 -13.48 -32.11 -8.70
CA THR A 977 -12.46 -33.09 -8.29
C THR A 977 -11.83 -32.68 -6.95
N CYS A 978 -11.52 -31.40 -6.78
CA CYS A 978 -11.04 -30.87 -5.50
C CYS A 978 -12.07 -31.07 -4.39
N TYR A 979 -13.36 -30.74 -4.60
CA TYR A 979 -14.42 -30.95 -3.62
C TYR A 979 -14.54 -32.42 -3.22
N LEU A 980 -14.49 -33.33 -4.19
CA LEU A 980 -14.57 -34.77 -3.95
C LEU A 980 -13.40 -35.25 -3.07
N CYS A 981 -12.18 -34.82 -3.39
CA CYS A 981 -10.98 -35.16 -2.62
C CYS A 981 -11.02 -34.58 -1.21
N LEU A 982 -11.42 -33.31 -1.06
CA LEU A 982 -11.49 -32.62 0.22
C LEU A 982 -12.57 -33.20 1.13
N MET A 983 -13.76 -33.48 0.59
CA MET A 983 -14.84 -34.11 1.35
C MET A 983 -14.48 -35.54 1.77
N GLY A 984 -13.77 -36.29 0.91
CA GLY A 984 -13.24 -37.61 1.26
C GLY A 984 -12.17 -37.55 2.35
N ALA A 985 -11.25 -36.58 2.29
CA ALA A 985 -10.23 -36.36 3.31
C ALA A 985 -10.87 -35.96 4.66
N LEU A 986 -11.88 -35.08 4.61
CA LEU A 986 -12.64 -34.63 5.77
C LEU A 986 -13.33 -35.79 6.50
N GLN A 987 -13.93 -36.74 5.75
CA GLN A 987 -14.54 -37.93 6.34
C GLN A 987 -13.52 -38.85 7.05
N LEU A 988 -12.25 -38.79 6.63
CA LEU A 988 -11.16 -39.58 7.21
C LEU A 988 -10.38 -38.83 8.31
N ASP A 989 -10.88 -37.67 8.75
CA ASP A 989 -10.21 -36.78 9.69
C ASP A 989 -8.83 -36.29 9.22
N LEU A 990 -8.71 -35.99 7.93
CA LEU A 990 -7.47 -35.58 7.27
C LEU A 990 -7.55 -34.16 6.70
N GLY A 991 -6.39 -33.52 6.63
CA GLY A 991 -6.18 -32.32 5.83
C GLY A 991 -6.10 -32.64 4.33
N GLY A 992 -6.30 -31.62 3.50
CA GLY A 992 -6.20 -31.73 2.04
C GLY A 992 -5.10 -30.83 1.49
N ALA A 993 -4.43 -31.26 0.41
CA ALA A 993 -3.36 -30.51 -0.23
C ALA A 993 -3.66 -30.22 -1.71
N PRO A 994 -4.56 -29.27 -2.03
CA PRO A 994 -4.78 -28.87 -3.42
C PRO A 994 -3.49 -28.24 -3.97
N ALA A 995 -2.89 -28.89 -4.97
CA ALA A 995 -1.66 -28.45 -5.62
C ALA A 995 -1.91 -27.99 -7.06
N GLY A 996 -1.28 -26.89 -7.47
CA GLY A 996 -1.34 -26.37 -8.83
C GLY A 996 -0.59 -25.05 -9.02
N PRO A 997 -0.52 -24.47 -10.22
CA PRO A 997 0.11 -23.16 -10.45
C PRO A 997 -0.54 -22.02 -9.63
N ALA A 998 0.16 -20.90 -9.47
CA ALA A 998 -0.42 -19.70 -8.86
C ALA A 998 -1.57 -19.16 -9.72
N GLY A 999 -2.64 -18.67 -9.08
CA GLY A 999 -3.79 -18.08 -9.79
C GLY A 999 -4.81 -19.07 -10.37
N THR A 1000 -4.67 -20.38 -10.14
CA THR A 1000 -5.65 -21.40 -10.60
C THR A 1000 -6.87 -21.57 -9.68
N GLY A 1001 -7.02 -20.72 -8.65
CA GLY A 1001 -8.21 -20.71 -7.80
C GLY A 1001 -8.23 -21.77 -6.69
N LYS A 1002 -7.09 -22.33 -6.29
CA LYS A 1002 -6.96 -23.32 -5.20
C LYS A 1002 -7.53 -22.82 -3.87
N THR A 1003 -7.04 -21.67 -3.41
CA THR A 1003 -7.48 -21.02 -2.17
C THR A 1003 -8.98 -20.69 -2.21
N GLU A 1004 -9.47 -20.27 -3.38
CA GLU A 1004 -10.88 -19.87 -3.53
C GLU A 1004 -11.82 -21.06 -3.63
N THR A 1005 -11.34 -22.18 -4.18
CA THR A 1005 -12.04 -23.47 -4.14
C THR A 1005 -12.18 -23.96 -2.70
N THR A 1006 -11.11 -23.89 -1.89
CA THR A 1006 -11.17 -24.24 -0.46
C THR A 1006 -12.14 -23.35 0.31
N LYS A 1007 -12.09 -22.03 0.10
CA LYS A 1007 -13.04 -21.09 0.70
C LYS A 1007 -14.48 -21.38 0.27
N ASP A 1008 -14.74 -21.66 -1.01
CA ASP A 1008 -16.09 -21.93 -1.48
C ASP A 1008 -16.65 -23.25 -0.94
N LEU A 1009 -15.83 -24.29 -0.79
CA LEU A 1009 -16.23 -25.52 -0.10
C LEU A 1009 -16.58 -25.26 1.37
N SER A 1010 -15.76 -24.50 2.10
CA SER A 1010 -16.02 -24.16 3.50
C SER A 1010 -17.35 -23.40 3.67
N LYS A 1011 -17.63 -22.44 2.77
CA LYS A 1011 -18.91 -21.73 2.71
C LYS A 1011 -20.08 -22.65 2.36
N SER A 1012 -19.83 -23.70 1.58
CA SER A 1012 -20.84 -24.67 1.16
C SER A 1012 -21.26 -25.59 2.32
N VAL A 1013 -20.39 -25.83 3.29
CA VAL A 1013 -20.68 -26.58 4.53
C VAL A 1013 -20.94 -25.67 5.76
N ALA A 1014 -21.00 -24.35 5.56
CA ALA A 1014 -21.12 -23.32 6.61
C ALA A 1014 -20.09 -23.45 7.73
N LYS A 1015 -18.82 -23.51 7.33
CA LYS A 1015 -17.66 -23.41 8.20
C LYS A 1015 -16.80 -22.21 7.80
N GLN A 1016 -16.36 -21.45 8.79
CA GLN A 1016 -15.45 -20.34 8.63
C GLN A 1016 -14.06 -20.89 8.26
N CYS A 1017 -13.53 -20.41 7.14
CA CYS A 1017 -12.16 -20.72 6.72
C CYS A 1017 -11.28 -19.49 6.90
N VAL A 1018 -10.30 -19.62 7.80
CA VAL A 1018 -9.23 -18.66 8.02
C VAL A 1018 -8.16 -18.91 6.95
N VAL A 1019 -7.91 -17.94 6.09
CA VAL A 1019 -6.84 -18.05 5.10
C VAL A 1019 -5.62 -17.31 5.61
N PHE A 1020 -4.55 -18.07 5.81
CA PHE A 1020 -3.32 -17.60 6.38
C PHE A 1020 -2.24 -17.58 5.29
N ASN A 1021 -1.75 -16.40 4.95
CA ASN A 1021 -0.71 -16.23 3.94
C ASN A 1021 0.67 -16.44 4.56
N CYS A 1022 1.41 -17.43 4.08
CA CYS A 1022 2.71 -17.78 4.63
C CYS A 1022 3.80 -16.82 4.13
N SER A 1023 4.71 -16.44 5.02
CA SER A 1023 5.85 -15.57 4.74
C SER A 1023 7.12 -16.12 5.36
N ASP A 1024 8.27 -15.73 4.84
CA ASP A 1024 9.59 -16.17 5.31
C ASP A 1024 9.87 -15.81 6.80
N GLY A 1025 9.18 -14.79 7.36
CA GLY A 1025 9.35 -14.34 8.75
C GLY A 1025 8.53 -15.12 9.80
N LEU A 1026 7.97 -16.27 9.45
CA LEU A 1026 7.02 -17.00 10.28
C LEU A 1026 7.72 -17.88 11.33
N ASP A 1027 7.43 -17.64 12.60
CA ASP A 1027 8.06 -18.34 13.75
C ASP A 1027 7.17 -19.48 14.30
N TYR A 1028 7.80 -20.54 14.83
CA TYR A 1028 7.12 -21.69 15.42
C TYR A 1028 6.24 -21.33 16.61
N LYS A 1029 6.57 -20.27 17.36
CA LYS A 1029 5.74 -19.76 18.47
C LYS A 1029 4.43 -19.17 17.98
N MET A 1030 4.47 -18.41 16.89
CA MET A 1030 3.29 -17.84 16.27
C MET A 1030 2.37 -18.96 15.75
N MET A 1031 2.95 -19.99 15.14
CA MET A 1031 2.21 -21.17 14.69
C MET A 1031 1.61 -21.99 15.84
N GLY A 1032 2.33 -22.15 16.96
CA GLY A 1032 1.79 -22.80 18.15
C GLY A 1032 0.54 -22.11 18.67
N ARG A 1033 0.59 -20.77 18.82
CA ARG A 1033 -0.56 -19.95 19.21
C ARG A 1033 -1.71 -20.05 18.21
N PHE A 1034 -1.38 -19.98 16.91
CA PHE A 1034 -2.36 -20.09 15.84
C PHE A 1034 -3.10 -21.42 15.85
N PHE A 1035 -2.39 -22.56 15.96
CA PHE A 1035 -3.02 -23.87 16.06
C PHE A 1035 -3.79 -24.07 17.36
N SER A 1036 -3.37 -23.45 18.47
CA SER A 1036 -4.14 -23.43 19.71
C SER A 1036 -5.49 -22.73 19.52
N GLY A 1037 -5.49 -21.54 18.91
CA GLY A 1037 -6.72 -20.82 18.56
C GLY A 1037 -7.60 -21.59 17.56
N LEU A 1038 -6.99 -22.23 16.56
CA LEU A 1038 -7.70 -23.07 15.59
C LEU A 1038 -8.36 -24.27 16.30
N ALA A 1039 -7.66 -24.90 17.25
CA ALA A 1039 -8.12 -26.09 17.97
C ALA A 1039 -9.30 -25.79 18.89
N GLN A 1040 -9.27 -24.62 19.53
CA GLN A 1040 -10.33 -24.16 20.41
C GLN A 1040 -11.58 -23.72 19.61
N SER A 1041 -11.38 -22.98 18.52
CA SER A 1041 -12.49 -22.46 17.68
C SER A 1041 -13.11 -23.51 16.77
N GLY A 1042 -12.39 -24.57 16.40
CA GLY A 1042 -12.87 -25.55 15.42
C GLY A 1042 -13.03 -25.00 14.00
N ALA A 1043 -12.42 -23.85 13.70
CA ALA A 1043 -12.43 -23.23 12.38
C ALA A 1043 -11.56 -24.02 11.38
N TRP A 1044 -11.82 -23.84 10.09
CA TRP A 1044 -10.95 -24.37 9.04
C TRP A 1044 -9.82 -23.39 8.77
N CYS A 1045 -8.63 -23.89 8.43
CA CYS A 1045 -7.51 -23.08 7.98
C CYS A 1045 -7.10 -23.46 6.55
N CYS A 1046 -6.84 -22.46 5.71
CA CYS A 1046 -6.12 -22.62 4.46
C CYS A 1046 -4.78 -21.89 4.52
N PHE A 1047 -3.67 -22.63 4.42
CA PHE A 1047 -2.34 -22.05 4.29
C PHE A 1047 -2.07 -21.73 2.81
N ASP A 1048 -1.91 -20.44 2.51
CA ASP A 1048 -1.56 -19.94 1.18
C ASP A 1048 -0.04 -19.72 1.08
N GLU A 1049 0.54 -19.91 -0.11
CA GLU A 1049 2.00 -19.83 -0.32
C GLU A 1049 2.82 -20.73 0.65
N PHE A 1050 2.31 -21.94 0.93
CA PHE A 1050 2.89 -22.87 1.91
C PHE A 1050 4.38 -23.19 1.65
N ASN A 1051 4.81 -23.09 0.41
CA ASN A 1051 6.20 -23.26 -0.02
C ASN A 1051 7.18 -22.17 0.49
N ARG A 1052 6.69 -21.09 1.11
CA ARG A 1052 7.50 -20.02 1.71
C ARG A 1052 7.88 -20.25 3.18
N ILE A 1053 7.35 -21.29 3.80
CA ILE A 1053 7.68 -21.62 5.20
C ILE A 1053 9.07 -22.25 5.25
N ASP A 1054 9.90 -21.80 6.20
CA ASP A 1054 11.20 -22.44 6.47
C ASP A 1054 11.04 -23.91 6.85
N ILE A 1055 11.93 -24.76 6.36
CA ILE A 1055 11.96 -26.21 6.60
C ILE A 1055 12.04 -26.51 8.10
N GLU A 1056 12.75 -25.68 8.88
CA GLU A 1056 12.85 -25.87 10.33
C GLU A 1056 11.49 -25.70 11.03
N VAL A 1057 10.73 -24.67 10.65
CA VAL A 1057 9.40 -24.38 11.19
C VAL A 1057 8.39 -25.42 10.72
N LEU A 1058 8.50 -25.85 9.46
CA LEU A 1058 7.67 -26.89 8.87
C LEU A 1058 7.74 -28.22 9.65
N SER A 1059 8.93 -28.59 10.12
CA SER A 1059 9.15 -29.79 10.93
C SER A 1059 8.38 -29.72 12.27
N VAL A 1060 8.40 -28.56 12.92
CA VAL A 1060 7.66 -28.32 14.18
C VAL A 1060 6.15 -28.35 13.94
N ILE A 1061 5.68 -27.71 12.87
CA ILE A 1061 4.27 -27.73 12.45
C ILE A 1061 3.79 -29.18 12.23
N ALA A 1062 4.56 -29.99 11.50
CA ALA A 1062 4.20 -31.38 11.23
C ALA A 1062 4.01 -32.19 12.52
N GLN A 1063 4.91 -32.01 13.50
CA GLN A 1063 4.81 -32.68 14.79
C GLN A 1063 3.58 -32.25 15.60
N GLN A 1064 3.24 -30.96 15.57
CA GLN A 1064 2.03 -30.42 16.20
C GLN A 1064 0.76 -30.99 15.56
N LEU A 1065 0.69 -31.03 14.23
CA LEU A 1065 -0.44 -31.59 13.49
C LEU A 1065 -0.65 -33.09 13.75
N ILE A 1066 0.43 -33.89 13.82
CA ILE A 1066 0.35 -35.30 14.18
C ILE A 1066 -0.20 -35.48 15.60
N THR A 1067 0.23 -34.62 16.52
CA THR A 1067 -0.24 -34.65 17.92
C THR A 1067 -1.74 -34.38 18.00
N ILE A 1068 -2.22 -33.33 17.31
CA ILE A 1068 -3.65 -32.99 17.26
C ILE A 1068 -4.46 -34.09 16.55
N ARG A 1069 -3.93 -34.68 15.49
CA ARG A 1069 -4.60 -35.79 14.80
C ARG A 1069 -4.74 -37.01 15.69
N ASN A 1070 -3.68 -37.40 16.40
CA ASN A 1070 -3.70 -38.54 17.31
C ASN A 1070 -4.66 -38.29 18.48
N ALA A 1071 -4.69 -37.05 18.99
CA ALA A 1071 -5.66 -36.61 20.00
C ALA A 1071 -7.11 -36.83 19.54
N LYS A 1072 -7.41 -36.40 18.31
CA LYS A 1072 -8.73 -36.53 17.70
C LYS A 1072 -9.12 -37.98 17.45
N ALA A 1073 -8.21 -38.77 16.89
CA ALA A 1073 -8.42 -40.20 16.67
C ALA A 1073 -8.68 -40.97 17.98
N ALA A 1074 -8.02 -40.56 19.07
CA ALA A 1074 -8.23 -41.09 20.40
C ALA A 1074 -9.44 -40.46 21.14
N LYS A 1075 -10.14 -39.49 20.52
CA LYS A 1075 -11.29 -38.77 21.08
C LYS A 1075 -11.01 -38.16 22.46
N VAL A 1076 -9.82 -37.60 22.64
CA VAL A 1076 -9.42 -36.95 23.89
C VAL A 1076 -9.97 -35.52 23.94
N SER A 1077 -10.54 -35.12 25.09
CA SER A 1077 -11.11 -33.78 25.30
C SER A 1077 -10.08 -32.70 25.66
N SER A 1078 -8.82 -33.07 25.88
CA SER A 1078 -7.73 -32.13 26.12
C SER A 1078 -6.39 -32.76 25.81
N VAL A 1079 -5.48 -32.05 25.16
CA VAL A 1079 -4.13 -32.55 24.85
C VAL A 1079 -3.08 -31.52 25.21
N THR A 1080 -1.99 -31.94 25.80
CA THR A 1080 -0.80 -31.10 26.00
C THR A 1080 0.18 -31.38 24.88
N SER A 1081 0.46 -30.40 24.01
CA SER A 1081 1.50 -30.57 22.99
C SER A 1081 2.89 -30.52 23.66
N ILE A 1082 3.74 -31.49 23.34
CA ILE A 1082 5.11 -31.58 23.87
C ILE A 1082 5.96 -30.43 23.29
N PRO A 1083 6.70 -29.65 24.12
CA PRO A 1083 7.70 -28.73 23.59
C PRO A 1083 8.90 -29.50 23.05
N VAL A 1084 9.41 -29.09 21.89
CA VAL A 1084 10.75 -29.45 21.42
C VAL A 1084 11.74 -29.08 22.54
N ALA A 1085 12.66 -30.00 22.84
CA ALA A 1085 13.50 -29.99 24.03
C ALA A 1085 14.09 -28.60 24.37
N ASN A 1086 13.94 -28.21 25.64
CA ASN A 1086 14.43 -27.00 26.30
C ASN A 1086 13.69 -25.69 25.97
N LEU A 1087 12.53 -25.44 26.60
CA LEU A 1087 12.10 -24.13 27.12
C LEU A 1087 10.79 -24.31 27.92
N PHE A 1088 10.70 -23.61 29.05
CA PHE A 1088 9.61 -23.73 30.03
C PHE A 1088 8.32 -23.05 29.56
N SER A 1089 7.36 -23.82 29.02
CA SER A 1089 5.92 -23.49 29.05
C SER A 1089 5.10 -24.71 28.63
N VAL A 1090 4.19 -25.17 29.49
CA VAL A 1090 3.22 -26.25 29.19
C VAL A 1090 1.93 -25.57 28.75
N GLU A 1091 1.57 -25.66 27.47
CA GLU A 1091 0.25 -25.24 26.99
C GLU A 1091 -0.70 -26.45 27.01
N ILE A 1092 -1.80 -26.31 27.74
CA ILE A 1092 -2.89 -27.28 27.82
C ILE A 1092 -3.90 -26.90 26.73
N PHE A 1093 -4.12 -27.77 25.75
CA PHE A 1093 -5.19 -27.61 24.77
C PHE A 1093 -6.47 -28.15 25.38
N ASN A 1094 -7.48 -27.30 25.56
CA ASN A 1094 -8.82 -27.71 25.97
C ASN A 1094 -9.67 -27.86 24.70
N ILE A 1095 -10.10 -29.08 24.37
CA ILE A 1095 -10.96 -29.39 23.22
C ILE A 1095 -12.39 -29.39 23.76
N GLN A 1096 -13.01 -28.21 23.89
CA GLN A 1096 -14.22 -28.04 24.69
C GLN A 1096 -15.56 -28.36 24.01
N HIS A 1097 -15.60 -28.90 22.79
CA HIS A 1097 -16.89 -29.25 22.17
C HIS A 1097 -16.91 -30.65 21.54
N GLU A 1098 -17.91 -31.46 21.91
CA GLU A 1098 -18.27 -32.72 21.22
C GLU A 1098 -18.64 -32.50 19.73
N HIS A 1099 -18.82 -31.24 19.32
CA HIS A 1099 -19.05 -30.79 17.95
C HIS A 1099 -17.86 -30.04 17.31
N SER A 1100 -16.71 -29.95 17.99
CA SER A 1100 -15.47 -29.34 17.46
C SER A 1100 -14.83 -30.28 16.43
N ASN A 1101 -15.31 -30.23 15.20
CA ASN A 1101 -14.67 -30.86 14.06
C ASN A 1101 -13.38 -30.09 13.69
N PHE A 1102 -12.31 -30.21 14.49
CA PHE A 1102 -10.98 -29.81 14.04
C PHE A 1102 -10.57 -30.73 12.88
N CYS A 1103 -10.83 -30.30 11.65
CA CYS A 1103 -10.77 -31.22 10.51
C CYS A 1103 -10.28 -30.60 9.20
N GLY A 1104 -9.89 -29.32 9.20
CA GLY A 1104 -9.47 -28.66 7.97
C GLY A 1104 -8.18 -27.91 8.16
N VAL A 1105 -7.04 -28.62 8.22
CA VAL A 1105 -5.79 -27.99 7.76
C VAL A 1105 -5.69 -28.30 6.27
N LEU A 1106 -6.08 -27.32 5.47
CA LEU A 1106 -6.07 -27.41 4.01
C LEU A 1106 -4.84 -26.65 3.53
N CYS A 1107 -3.77 -27.36 3.18
CA CYS A 1107 -2.56 -26.73 2.66
C CYS A 1107 -2.73 -26.48 1.16
N ALA A 1108 -2.93 -25.24 0.72
CA ALA A 1108 -2.88 -24.94 -0.71
C ALA A 1108 -1.41 -24.87 -1.13
N LEU A 1109 -0.99 -25.76 -2.03
CA LEU A 1109 0.36 -25.82 -2.61
C LEU A 1109 0.40 -25.14 -3.99
#